data_AF-A0A7T5UJP6-F1
#
_entry.id   AF-A0A7T5UJP6-F1
#
_cell.length_a   1.000
_cell.length_b   1.000
_cell.length_c   1.000
_cell.angle_alpha   90.00
_cell.angle_beta   90.00
_cell.angle_gamma   90.00
#
_symmetry.space_group_name_H-M   'P 1'
#
loop_
_entity.id
_entity.type
_entity.pdbx_description
1 polymer ?
#
loop_
_entity_poly.entity_id
_entity_poly.type
_entity_poly.pdbx_seq_one_letter_code
_entity_poly.pdbx_strand_id
1 'polypeptide(L)'
;MLPILKEVLDQIPQGKDISTATFEGANIVLYTKNTEFFLDNEGVIRKIVDNIKKRVELRPDPSITKDMEKSEEKILELIPKEAGASNVLFDPQRSIVIIEAEKPGLAIGKQGEVLRKIRKEILWVPVVRRTPALRSKVIENIRQVLFENNDYRKKFLNKIGERIYSGYTKEKKSEWVRVTVLGAGRQVGRSCLLLQTPESKVLLDCGVNIAAPDKHAYPYLDAPEFKIEELDAVIITHQHLDHSGFAPYLYKMGYRGPLYCTEPTRDISALLALDYVGIAFKDAKKAIYATSDIKEMVKHTVCLDYGEVTDVTPDIRITLYNAGHTLGSTIVHLHIGNGMHNLIYSLDWKTPVTVVDNKNNVFFKPIGEVIDKSFEEFPDLIKKKGIYEELPNLDELKTIVFNPKTYKTDIVPVTSFIRHPITEELYELKTASGRSVIVTKSHSVFSVKDGEVVAAKVSELGEGDFILGPKKIPLMNREPVIDLLEHVPKLRVKIDDTKLLTNILERYKPKLRELKENDRKEALNWIIDHFKYSAYKEDIIKKYGINKRRVIRVFNKLGIKDYPRVKHVFTDKLKVTKAFARFLGYYVAEGHSKKNSQTVEVTNYNHKILEDCHDIIKKTFGIVGDLRYRDNAVLFHSKQLKYLLSDVLKCGKGAYTKRVPSQILLASEEIISNFLYGYFSGDGGIIDKKDDSGRCICAASKNKDLMQDITFMLLQFGIVPTLTHNKYTDMYQANIHNSEKIKEFIEKIGIENSHLERLIPNLIRKRNKGSFDLRIPLLSLSKKGQVSLSLSPWQNSKTCGIKHLENMDLPDLDKKLLKSDFMFDQIKEIKKVKSTNKYVYDFKVNNYENFLGGNGFLFLHNTGDFKYGRTMLLEPAVTSYPRLETVIMEGTYGGKDNIVSTYKESEDKLNEIVKKTIERGGKVLIPTLGVGRSQEMMLIIEKSIREGRMQRIPVFVQGMVWDVTAIHTAYPDYLSNQVRKQIFHKDQNPFLSDIFTMVGSYKEQQKIIEESGPCVILATSGMLTAGPSVSYFKALADNPKNSIIFVNYQGEGCLGRQVQQGAKEVVVANGNVPENIKVNMEIYTLDGFSGHSDRRELINFVKRLDPPPKKVIVVHGESSRVLDLASSIHKLQKIETNAPKNLESIRIR
;
A
#
# COMPACT_ATOMS: atom_id res chain seq x y z
N MET A 1 -20.75 17.33 -46.72
CA MET A 1 -20.38 18.45 -45.83
C MET A 1 -21.36 18.46 -44.66
N LEU A 2 -20.92 18.64 -43.42
CA LEU A 2 -21.82 18.66 -42.25
C LEU A 2 -22.65 19.96 -42.20
N PRO A 3 -23.86 19.94 -41.60
CA PRO A 3 -24.76 21.10 -41.57
C PRO A 3 -24.12 22.37 -41.00
N ILE A 4 -23.31 22.25 -39.94
CA ILE A 4 -22.65 23.40 -39.31
C ILE A 4 -21.60 24.08 -40.21
N LEU A 5 -20.90 23.31 -41.05
CA LEU A 5 -19.97 23.91 -42.03
C LEU A 5 -20.74 24.68 -43.10
N LYS A 6 -21.92 24.19 -43.50
CA LYS A 6 -22.80 24.94 -44.39
C LYS A 6 -23.34 26.21 -43.72
N GLU A 7 -23.82 26.12 -42.48
CA GLU A 7 -24.28 27.29 -41.69
C GLU A 7 -23.18 28.35 -41.54
N VAL A 8 -21.91 27.95 -41.45
CA VAL A 8 -20.76 28.86 -41.45
C VAL A 8 -20.52 29.48 -42.83
N LEU A 9 -20.49 28.67 -43.91
CA LEU A 9 -20.25 29.15 -45.27
C LEU A 9 -21.38 30.07 -45.78
N ASP A 10 -22.63 29.75 -45.48
CA ASP A 10 -23.82 30.54 -45.85
C ASP A 10 -23.82 31.94 -45.19
N GLN A 11 -22.98 32.18 -44.16
CA GLN A 11 -22.77 33.49 -43.51
C GLN A 11 -21.56 34.28 -44.04
N ILE A 12 -20.78 33.74 -44.99
CA ILE A 12 -19.61 34.42 -45.55
C ILE A 12 -20.02 35.20 -46.82
N PRO A 13 -19.62 36.48 -46.97
CA PRO A 13 -19.93 37.25 -48.17
C PRO A 13 -19.40 36.62 -49.45
N GLN A 14 -20.15 36.73 -50.55
CA GLN A 14 -19.72 36.31 -51.88
C GLN A 14 -18.43 37.06 -52.28
N GLY A 15 -17.52 36.37 -53.00
CA GLY A 15 -16.23 36.92 -53.44
C GLY A 15 -15.07 36.77 -52.44
N LYS A 16 -15.30 36.27 -51.21
CA LYS A 16 -14.24 36.06 -50.20
C LYS A 16 -13.47 34.71 -50.34
N ASP A 17 -13.65 34.02 -51.47
CA ASP A 17 -12.97 32.77 -51.92
C ASP A 17 -12.49 31.82 -50.80
N ILE A 18 -13.41 30.99 -50.27
CA ILE A 18 -13.11 29.93 -49.30
C ILE A 18 -12.83 28.63 -50.06
N SER A 19 -11.57 28.20 -50.08
CA SER A 19 -11.11 27.02 -50.82
C SER A 19 -11.38 25.71 -50.08
N THR A 20 -11.44 25.73 -48.74
CA THR A 20 -11.74 24.55 -47.91
C THR A 20 -12.29 24.96 -46.56
N ALA A 21 -13.42 24.37 -46.16
CA ALA A 21 -13.92 24.40 -44.79
C ALA A 21 -13.75 23.01 -44.17
N THR A 22 -13.05 22.94 -43.03
CA THR A 22 -12.62 21.70 -42.36
C THR A 22 -12.64 21.90 -40.86
N PHE A 23 -12.38 20.86 -40.07
CA PHE A 23 -12.28 20.98 -38.61
C PHE A 23 -10.85 20.74 -38.13
N GLU A 24 -10.54 21.31 -36.97
CA GLU A 24 -9.37 20.94 -36.18
C GLU A 24 -9.77 20.68 -34.72
N GLY A 25 -10.11 19.42 -34.43
CA GLY A 25 -10.75 19.08 -33.17
C GLY A 25 -12.12 19.77 -33.07
N ALA A 26 -12.34 20.53 -32.00
CA ALA A 26 -13.55 21.34 -31.84
C ALA A 26 -13.60 22.60 -32.72
N ASN A 27 -12.47 23.08 -33.25
CA ASN A 27 -12.41 24.32 -34.02
C ASN A 27 -12.89 24.10 -35.46
N ILE A 28 -13.66 25.04 -36.01
CA ILE A 28 -13.94 25.12 -37.44
C ILE A 28 -12.84 25.96 -38.08
N VAL A 29 -12.18 25.45 -39.12
CA VAL A 29 -11.08 26.14 -39.81
C VAL A 29 -11.46 26.37 -41.26
N LEU A 30 -11.41 27.63 -41.67
CA LEU A 30 -11.69 28.11 -43.01
C LEU A 30 -10.39 28.51 -43.68
N TYR A 31 -10.09 27.88 -44.81
CA TYR A 31 -8.96 28.24 -45.66
C TYR A 31 -9.47 29.14 -46.80
N THR A 32 -8.86 30.30 -46.96
CA THR A 32 -9.19 31.27 -48.02
C THR A 32 -7.98 31.55 -48.91
N LYS A 33 -8.22 31.77 -50.20
CA LYS A 33 -7.21 32.28 -51.15
C LYS A 33 -7.26 33.80 -51.28
N ASN A 34 -8.31 34.44 -50.75
CA ASN A 34 -8.43 35.89 -50.73
C ASN A 34 -7.53 36.46 -49.62
N THR A 35 -6.38 37.02 -50.03
CA THR A 35 -5.36 37.57 -49.12
C THR A 35 -5.86 38.77 -48.32
N GLU A 36 -6.72 39.61 -48.90
CA GLU A 36 -7.31 40.75 -48.18
C GLU A 36 -8.21 40.26 -47.04
N PHE A 37 -9.11 39.31 -47.33
CA PHE A 37 -10.02 38.72 -46.34
C PHE A 37 -9.29 37.96 -45.23
N PHE A 38 -8.16 37.33 -45.55
CA PHE A 38 -7.30 36.70 -44.55
C PHE A 38 -6.64 37.73 -43.61
N LEU A 39 -6.35 38.95 -44.08
CA LEU A 39 -5.69 39.99 -43.29
C LEU A 39 -6.69 40.85 -42.51
N ASP A 40 -7.81 41.22 -43.11
CA ASP A 40 -8.98 41.79 -42.42
C ASP A 40 -10.27 41.15 -42.92
N ASN A 41 -11.06 40.62 -41.98
CA ASN A 41 -12.34 39.98 -42.25
C ASN A 41 -13.54 40.86 -41.85
N GLU A 42 -13.35 42.15 -41.55
CA GLU A 42 -14.43 43.11 -41.24
C GLU A 42 -15.31 42.69 -40.04
N GLY A 43 -14.76 41.86 -39.16
CA GLY A 43 -15.48 41.21 -38.06
C GLY A 43 -16.49 40.14 -38.48
N VAL A 44 -16.52 39.68 -39.73
CA VAL A 44 -17.38 38.59 -40.22
C VAL A 44 -17.16 37.32 -39.40
N ILE A 45 -15.91 36.91 -39.17
CA ILE A 45 -15.61 35.71 -38.37
C ILE A 45 -16.12 35.87 -36.93
N ARG A 46 -16.00 37.07 -36.35
CA ARG A 46 -16.55 37.36 -35.02
C ARG A 46 -18.08 37.25 -34.99
N LYS A 47 -18.78 37.81 -35.98
CA LYS A 47 -20.25 37.68 -36.11
C LYS A 47 -20.67 36.21 -36.21
N ILE A 48 -19.97 35.41 -37.01
CA ILE A 48 -20.24 33.96 -37.15
C ILE A 48 -20.03 33.25 -35.80
N VAL A 49 -18.90 33.47 -35.11
CA VAL A 49 -18.63 32.90 -33.78
C VAL A 49 -19.69 33.33 -32.76
N ASP A 50 -20.13 34.60 -32.80
CA ASP A 50 -21.17 35.12 -31.91
C ASP A 50 -22.57 34.59 -32.25
N ASN A 51 -22.85 34.19 -33.49
CA ASN A 51 -24.10 33.54 -33.88
C ASN A 51 -24.13 32.06 -33.50
N ILE A 52 -23.12 31.28 -33.91
CA ILE A 52 -23.13 29.81 -33.78
C ILE A 52 -22.59 29.31 -32.43
N LYS A 53 -21.93 30.19 -31.66
CA LYS A 53 -21.26 29.92 -30.37
C LYS A 53 -20.25 28.75 -30.40
N LYS A 54 -19.57 28.59 -31.54
CA LYS A 54 -18.41 27.71 -31.76
C LYS A 54 -17.23 28.51 -32.28
N ARG A 55 -16.01 28.03 -32.04
CA ARG A 55 -14.78 28.68 -32.52
C ARG A 55 -14.64 28.48 -34.04
N VAL A 56 -14.49 29.59 -34.76
CA VAL A 56 -14.18 29.62 -36.19
C VAL A 56 -12.86 30.38 -36.37
N GLU A 57 -11.93 29.79 -37.11
CA GLU A 57 -10.62 30.36 -37.42
C GLU A 57 -10.47 30.54 -38.93
N LEU A 58 -9.95 31.69 -39.37
CA LEU A 58 -9.68 32.00 -40.77
C LEU A 58 -8.18 31.98 -41.05
N ARG A 59 -7.77 31.07 -41.95
CA ARG A 59 -6.40 30.78 -42.35
C ARG A 59 -6.19 30.98 -43.85
N PRO A 60 -4.94 31.18 -44.31
CA PRO A 60 -4.63 31.26 -45.72
C PRO A 60 -4.50 29.85 -46.29
N ASP A 61 -4.96 29.64 -47.53
CA ASP A 61 -4.72 28.40 -48.26
C ASP A 61 -3.20 28.11 -48.34
N PRO A 62 -2.71 26.88 -48.09
CA PRO A 62 -1.31 26.52 -48.32
C PRO A 62 -0.78 26.86 -49.72
N SER A 63 -1.63 27.07 -50.72
CA SER A 63 -1.23 27.53 -52.06
C SER A 63 -0.89 29.03 -52.15
N ILE A 64 -1.13 29.83 -51.10
CA ILE A 64 -0.83 31.27 -51.05
C ILE A 64 0.17 31.67 -49.95
N THR A 65 0.58 30.74 -49.08
CA THR A 65 1.66 30.95 -48.10
C THR A 65 3.00 31.15 -48.83
N LYS A 66 3.87 32.05 -48.36
CA LYS A 66 5.25 32.12 -48.89
C LYS A 66 6.03 30.85 -48.55
N ASP A 67 7.01 30.54 -49.41
CA ASP A 67 8.02 29.49 -49.20
C ASP A 67 8.63 29.53 -47.79
N MET A 68 8.98 28.37 -47.23
CA MET A 68 9.34 28.23 -45.81
C MET A 68 10.69 28.87 -45.47
N GLU A 69 11.73 28.66 -46.30
CA GLU A 69 13.07 29.24 -46.06
C GLU A 69 13.00 30.77 -46.07
N LYS A 70 12.38 31.33 -47.11
CA LYS A 70 12.15 32.79 -47.26
C LYS A 70 11.19 33.35 -46.20
N SER A 71 10.32 32.52 -45.64
CA SER A 71 9.44 32.91 -44.53
C SER A 71 10.21 32.96 -43.21
N GLU A 72 11.15 32.04 -42.97
CA GLU A 72 11.99 32.03 -41.78
C GLU A 72 12.91 33.26 -41.74
N GLU A 73 13.61 33.55 -42.84
CA GLU A 73 14.40 34.78 -42.99
C GLU A 73 13.58 36.02 -42.66
N LYS A 74 12.36 36.13 -43.23
CA LYS A 74 11.48 37.28 -43.01
C LYS A 74 10.90 37.35 -41.59
N ILE A 75 10.66 36.21 -40.93
CA ILE A 75 10.26 36.17 -39.51
C ILE A 75 11.39 36.72 -38.63
N LEU A 76 12.62 36.29 -38.87
CA LEU A 76 13.80 36.71 -38.10
C LEU A 76 14.21 38.17 -38.38
N GLU A 77 13.84 38.73 -39.53
CA GLU A 77 13.94 40.16 -39.83
C GLU A 77 12.85 41.00 -39.13
N LEU A 78 11.60 40.51 -39.12
CA LEU A 78 10.45 41.26 -38.60
C LEU A 78 10.33 41.24 -37.06
N ILE A 79 10.92 40.27 -36.39
CA ILE A 79 10.92 40.16 -34.93
C ILE A 79 12.08 40.96 -34.34
N PRO A 80 11.84 41.81 -33.31
CA PRO A 80 12.91 42.51 -32.60
C PRO A 80 13.94 41.52 -32.03
N LYS A 81 15.24 41.78 -32.22
CA LYS A 81 16.31 40.87 -31.76
C LYS A 81 16.27 40.64 -30.25
N GLU A 82 15.78 41.63 -29.51
CA GLU A 82 15.54 41.63 -28.06
C GLU A 82 14.45 40.62 -27.62
N ALA A 83 13.66 40.08 -28.57
CA ALA A 83 12.68 39.03 -28.29
C ALA A 83 13.30 37.64 -28.11
N GLY A 84 14.55 37.42 -28.57
CA GLY A 84 15.24 36.13 -28.48
C GLY A 84 14.54 35.01 -29.26
N ALA A 85 14.11 35.28 -30.50
CA ALA A 85 13.60 34.24 -31.41
C ALA A 85 14.74 33.26 -31.76
N SER A 86 14.51 31.97 -31.53
CA SER A 86 15.60 30.97 -31.49
C SER A 86 15.31 29.65 -32.22
N ASN A 87 14.07 29.47 -32.71
CA ASN A 87 13.61 28.30 -33.44
C ASN A 87 12.30 28.64 -34.17
N VAL A 88 12.13 28.18 -35.41
CA VAL A 88 10.94 28.40 -36.24
C VAL A 88 10.48 27.04 -36.80
N LEU A 89 9.23 26.66 -36.53
CA LEU A 89 8.69 25.34 -36.87
C LEU A 89 7.41 25.51 -37.72
N PHE A 90 7.47 25.09 -38.98
CA PHE A 90 6.36 25.20 -39.92
C PHE A 90 5.44 23.97 -39.90
N ASP A 91 4.13 24.22 -39.93
CA ASP A 91 3.08 23.24 -40.21
C ASP A 91 2.40 23.63 -41.54
N PRO A 92 3.03 23.32 -42.70
CA PRO A 92 2.55 23.75 -44.02
C PRO A 92 1.16 23.23 -44.35
N GLN A 93 0.77 22.08 -43.81
CA GLN A 93 -0.58 21.54 -44.03
C GLN A 93 -1.65 22.38 -43.34
N ARG A 94 -1.32 23.10 -42.26
CA ARG A 94 -2.26 23.89 -41.46
C ARG A 94 -2.04 25.39 -41.57
N SER A 95 -1.10 25.81 -42.43
CA SER A 95 -0.67 27.21 -42.65
C SER A 95 -0.22 27.93 -41.38
N ILE A 96 0.29 27.18 -40.39
CA ILE A 96 0.79 27.71 -39.11
C ILE A 96 2.31 27.74 -39.12
N VAL A 97 2.90 28.81 -38.58
CA VAL A 97 4.31 28.86 -38.21
C VAL A 97 4.43 29.09 -36.71
N ILE A 98 5.14 28.20 -36.01
CA ILE A 98 5.38 28.28 -34.58
C ILE A 98 6.74 28.93 -34.37
N ILE A 99 6.80 29.94 -33.51
CA ILE A 99 7.99 30.77 -33.31
C ILE A 99 8.37 30.70 -31.83
N GLU A 100 9.50 30.09 -31.50
CA GLU A 100 9.97 30.01 -30.12
C GLU A 100 10.87 31.21 -29.79
N ALA A 101 10.35 32.09 -28.93
CA ALA A 101 11.02 33.32 -28.50
C ALA A 101 11.20 33.35 -26.98
N GLU A 102 12.35 33.81 -26.49
CA GLU A 102 12.63 33.97 -25.07
C GLU A 102 11.68 34.97 -24.40
N LYS A 103 11.30 36.03 -25.13
CA LYS A 103 10.40 37.09 -24.66
C LYS A 103 9.20 37.23 -25.62
N PRO A 104 8.20 36.31 -25.55
CA PRO A 104 7.06 36.27 -26.47
C PRO A 104 6.32 37.59 -26.65
N GLY A 105 6.17 38.40 -25.60
CA GLY A 105 5.51 39.70 -25.69
C GLY A 105 6.16 40.67 -26.69
N LEU A 106 7.47 40.56 -26.92
CA LEU A 106 8.19 41.36 -27.92
C LEU A 106 8.03 40.79 -29.34
N ALA A 107 8.05 39.46 -29.49
CA ALA A 107 7.78 38.78 -30.76
C ALA A 107 6.30 38.91 -31.21
N ILE A 108 5.37 39.13 -30.27
CA ILE A 108 3.97 39.45 -30.54
C ILE A 108 3.81 40.95 -30.87
N GLY A 109 4.51 41.82 -30.13
CA GLY A 109 4.41 43.28 -30.23
C GLY A 109 3.14 43.84 -29.59
N LYS A 110 3.03 45.18 -29.49
CA LYS A 110 1.86 45.83 -28.88
C LYS A 110 0.61 45.50 -29.70
N GLN A 111 -0.42 44.98 -29.04
CA GLN A 111 -1.66 44.53 -29.67
C GLN A 111 -1.42 43.61 -30.90
N GLY A 112 -0.39 42.75 -30.86
CA GLY A 112 -0.10 41.84 -31.97
C GLY A 112 0.39 42.53 -33.25
N GLU A 113 1.01 43.72 -33.16
CA GLU A 113 1.53 44.44 -34.34
C GLU A 113 2.58 43.64 -35.14
N VAL A 114 3.46 42.90 -34.47
CA VAL A 114 4.50 42.09 -35.13
C VAL A 114 3.86 40.86 -35.78
N LEU A 115 2.92 40.20 -35.10
CA LEU A 115 2.15 39.11 -35.69
C LEU A 115 1.37 39.55 -36.93
N ARG A 116 0.79 40.75 -36.92
CA ARG A 116 0.07 41.32 -38.08
C ARG A 116 1.03 41.64 -39.23
N LYS A 117 2.25 42.14 -38.95
CA LYS A 117 3.30 42.31 -39.97
C LYS A 117 3.71 40.97 -40.58
N ILE A 118 4.02 39.96 -39.76
CA ILE A 118 4.37 38.61 -40.23
C ILE A 118 3.22 38.03 -41.08
N ARG A 119 1.98 38.06 -40.57
CA ARG A 119 0.78 37.59 -41.29
C ARG A 119 0.62 38.26 -42.65
N LYS A 120 0.89 39.58 -42.76
CA LYS A 120 0.87 40.34 -44.02
C LYS A 120 2.03 39.98 -44.96
N GLU A 121 3.24 39.86 -44.44
CA GLU A 121 4.45 39.70 -45.25
C GLU A 121 4.66 38.28 -45.77
N ILE A 122 4.31 37.24 -45.00
CA ILE A 122 4.55 35.84 -45.40
C ILE A 122 3.27 35.03 -45.64
N LEU A 123 2.10 35.57 -45.30
CA LEU A 123 0.81 34.89 -45.42
C LEU A 123 0.76 33.54 -44.66
N TRP A 124 1.41 33.45 -43.50
CA TRP A 124 1.27 32.36 -42.54
C TRP A 124 0.51 32.82 -41.27
N VAL A 125 0.04 31.88 -40.45
CA VAL A 125 -0.51 32.15 -39.11
C VAL A 125 0.59 31.98 -38.04
N PRO A 126 1.16 33.06 -37.49
CA PRO A 126 2.23 32.96 -36.49
C PRO A 126 1.68 32.64 -35.09
N VAL A 127 2.21 31.58 -34.47
CA VAL A 127 1.92 31.15 -33.09
C VAL A 127 3.21 31.25 -32.28
N VAL A 128 3.33 32.29 -31.46
CA VAL A 128 4.52 32.49 -30.62
C VAL A 128 4.44 31.62 -29.36
N ARG A 129 5.48 30.81 -29.13
CA ARG A 129 5.72 30.06 -27.89
C ARG A 129 6.93 30.62 -27.15
N ARG A 130 7.01 30.35 -25.85
CA ARG A 130 8.19 30.70 -25.04
C ARG A 130 9.30 29.68 -25.28
N THR A 131 10.48 30.13 -25.66
CA THR A 131 11.70 29.29 -25.63
C THR A 131 11.91 28.77 -24.21
N PRO A 132 12.01 27.44 -23.99
CA PRO A 132 12.35 26.89 -22.68
C PRO A 132 13.69 27.45 -22.20
N ALA A 133 13.72 28.08 -21.02
CA ALA A 133 14.94 28.69 -20.49
C ALA A 133 16.00 27.65 -20.08
N LEU A 134 15.58 26.41 -19.88
CA LEU A 134 16.44 25.22 -19.89
C LEU A 134 16.03 24.37 -21.09
N ARG A 135 16.99 23.99 -21.95
CA ARG A 135 16.75 23.07 -23.07
C ARG A 135 16.87 21.61 -22.64
N SER A 136 16.08 20.73 -23.24
CA SER A 136 16.25 19.27 -23.14
C SER A 136 15.83 18.60 -24.43
N LYS A 137 16.78 17.86 -25.01
CA LYS A 137 16.62 17.10 -26.25
C LYS A 137 15.51 16.05 -26.17
N VAL A 138 15.19 15.55 -24.98
CA VAL A 138 14.10 14.57 -24.80
C VAL A 138 12.74 15.25 -24.99
N ILE A 139 12.56 16.46 -24.45
CA ILE A 139 11.34 17.27 -24.64
C ILE A 139 11.22 17.69 -26.11
N GLU A 140 12.31 18.17 -26.70
CA GLU A 140 12.38 18.58 -28.11
C GLU A 140 11.94 17.43 -29.03
N ASN A 141 12.48 16.22 -28.83
CA ASN A 141 12.08 15.01 -29.54
C ASN A 141 10.60 14.62 -29.31
N ILE A 142 10.09 14.71 -28.06
CA ILE A 142 8.68 14.43 -27.76
C ILE A 142 7.76 15.39 -28.52
N ARG A 143 8.11 16.68 -28.59
CA ARG A 143 7.33 17.70 -29.32
C ARG A 143 7.43 17.52 -30.83
N GLN A 144 8.60 17.13 -31.35
CA GLN A 144 8.82 16.90 -32.79
C GLN A 144 7.88 15.84 -33.38
N VAL A 145 7.48 14.82 -32.60
CA VAL A 145 6.52 13.77 -33.00
C VAL A 145 5.17 14.33 -33.50
N LEU A 146 4.76 15.51 -33.03
CA LEU A 146 3.54 16.19 -33.53
C LEU A 146 3.69 16.68 -34.98
N PHE A 147 4.92 16.98 -35.40
CA PHE A 147 5.26 17.60 -36.69
C PHE A 147 5.85 16.60 -37.70
N GLU A 148 6.36 15.44 -37.25
CA GLU A 148 6.87 14.35 -38.10
C GLU A 148 5.86 13.90 -39.20
N ASN A 149 4.55 14.13 -39.03
CA ASN A 149 3.49 13.65 -39.92
C ASN A 149 2.31 14.64 -40.01
N ASN A 150 2.55 15.91 -40.35
CA ASN A 150 1.53 16.98 -40.41
C ASN A 150 0.26 16.60 -41.20
N ASP A 151 0.40 15.90 -42.34
CA ASP A 151 -0.71 15.38 -43.14
C ASP A 151 -1.65 14.44 -42.38
N TYR A 152 -1.08 13.53 -41.59
CA TYR A 152 -1.85 12.62 -40.74
C TYR A 152 -2.54 13.41 -39.63
N ARG A 153 -1.83 14.32 -38.98
CA ARG A 153 -2.35 15.14 -37.87
C ARG A 153 -3.54 16.01 -38.32
N LYS A 154 -3.47 16.64 -39.50
CA LYS A 154 -4.59 17.37 -40.12
C LYS A 154 -5.80 16.47 -40.39
N LYS A 155 -5.59 15.31 -41.01
CA LYS A 155 -6.67 14.33 -41.30
C LYS A 155 -7.30 13.77 -40.02
N PHE A 156 -6.51 13.53 -38.98
CA PHE A 156 -6.97 13.13 -37.64
C PHE A 156 -7.80 14.22 -36.96
N LEU A 157 -7.31 15.46 -36.92
CA LEU A 157 -8.02 16.58 -36.30
C LEU A 157 -9.34 16.91 -37.03
N ASN A 158 -9.41 16.75 -38.36
CA ASN A 158 -10.68 16.89 -39.09
C ASN A 158 -11.67 15.77 -38.72
N LYS A 159 -11.23 14.51 -38.63
CA LYS A 159 -12.09 13.38 -38.21
C LYS A 159 -12.65 13.55 -36.80
N ILE A 160 -11.89 14.17 -35.88
CA ILE A 160 -12.40 14.50 -34.54
C ILE A 160 -13.55 15.50 -34.64
N GLY A 161 -13.40 16.58 -35.42
CA GLY A 161 -14.47 17.54 -35.62
C GLY A 161 -15.68 16.96 -36.34
N GLU A 162 -15.48 16.09 -37.34
CA GLU A 162 -16.57 15.34 -37.98
C GLU A 162 -17.33 14.46 -36.98
N ARG A 163 -16.62 13.83 -36.03
CA ARG A 163 -17.24 13.06 -34.93
C ARG A 163 -18.00 13.97 -33.95
N ILE A 164 -17.43 15.10 -33.54
CA ILE A 164 -18.08 16.08 -32.64
C ILE A 164 -19.34 16.69 -33.29
N TYR A 165 -19.26 17.08 -34.56
CA TYR A 165 -20.29 17.88 -35.22
C TYR A 165 -21.33 17.06 -36.01
N SER A 166 -21.18 15.74 -36.14
CA SER A 166 -22.20 14.89 -36.79
C SER A 166 -23.42 14.64 -35.92
N GLY A 167 -23.24 14.43 -34.61
CA GLY A 167 -24.35 14.29 -33.64
C GLY A 167 -24.80 15.61 -32.99
N TYR A 168 -24.15 16.74 -33.32
CA TYR A 168 -24.37 18.00 -32.63
C TYR A 168 -25.77 18.57 -32.88
N THR A 169 -26.49 18.89 -31.81
CA THR A 169 -27.82 19.52 -31.85
C THR A 169 -27.87 20.76 -30.97
N LYS A 170 -28.64 21.77 -31.41
CA LYS A 170 -28.90 23.02 -30.65
C LYS A 170 -30.01 22.86 -29.59
N GLU A 171 -30.74 21.75 -29.62
CA GLU A 171 -31.88 21.46 -28.75
C GLU A 171 -31.45 20.95 -27.36
N LYS A 172 -32.35 21.04 -26.38
CA LYS A 172 -32.17 20.48 -25.03
C LYS A 172 -32.82 19.10 -24.92
N LYS A 173 -32.13 18.06 -25.36
CA LYS A 173 -32.50 16.67 -25.05
C LYS A 173 -32.39 16.42 -23.54
N SER A 174 -33.21 15.49 -23.01
CA SER A 174 -33.17 15.07 -21.60
C SER A 174 -32.84 13.59 -21.50
N GLU A 175 -31.58 13.28 -21.26
CA GLU A 175 -30.99 11.95 -21.39
C GLU A 175 -30.33 11.48 -20.09
N TRP A 176 -29.80 10.25 -20.10
CA TRP A 176 -29.09 9.67 -18.95
C TRP A 176 -27.58 9.95 -19.00
N VAL A 177 -26.96 10.03 -17.84
CA VAL A 177 -25.49 10.07 -17.70
C VAL A 177 -25.09 9.07 -16.62
N ARG A 178 -24.12 8.20 -16.92
CA ARG A 178 -23.56 7.26 -15.95
C ARG A 178 -22.04 7.27 -15.97
N VAL A 179 -21.43 6.91 -14.84
CA VAL A 179 -19.99 6.73 -14.68
C VAL A 179 -19.72 5.31 -14.20
N THR A 180 -19.00 4.55 -15.01
CA THR A 180 -18.60 3.16 -14.76
C THR A 180 -17.14 3.14 -14.36
N VAL A 181 -16.79 2.35 -13.34
CA VAL A 181 -15.49 2.47 -12.68
C VAL A 181 -14.57 1.30 -13.09
N LEU A 182 -13.75 1.48 -14.11
CA LEU A 182 -12.91 0.39 -14.70
C LEU A 182 -11.59 0.17 -13.96
N GLY A 183 -11.23 1.09 -13.10
CA GLY A 183 -10.09 1.12 -12.22
C GLY A 183 -10.37 2.21 -11.20
N ALA A 184 -9.40 2.56 -10.37
CA ALA A 184 -9.62 3.46 -9.23
C ALA A 184 -10.61 2.88 -8.17
N GLY A 185 -11.87 2.59 -8.47
CA GLY A 185 -12.97 2.28 -7.55
C GLY A 185 -12.67 1.35 -6.36
N ARG A 186 -12.48 1.97 -5.20
CA ARG A 186 -12.06 1.30 -3.95
C ARG A 186 -10.74 0.54 -4.12
N GLN A 187 -9.77 1.14 -4.83
CA GLN A 187 -8.35 0.76 -4.87
C GLN A 187 -7.33 1.82 -5.39
N VAL A 188 -6.15 1.95 -4.75
CA VAL A 188 -5.06 2.86 -5.14
C VAL A 188 -4.29 2.27 -6.30
N GLY A 189 -4.08 3.09 -7.32
CA GLY A 189 -3.40 2.70 -8.54
C GLY A 189 -4.39 2.40 -9.65
N ARG A 190 -3.91 2.40 -10.90
CA ARG A 190 -4.71 2.12 -12.11
C ARG A 190 -6.01 2.91 -12.19
N SER A 191 -5.92 4.23 -12.01
CA SER A 191 -7.04 5.14 -12.19
C SER A 191 -7.59 5.03 -13.61
N CYS A 192 -8.88 4.68 -13.73
CA CYS A 192 -9.60 4.57 -14.99
C CYS A 192 -11.12 4.55 -14.78
N LEU A 193 -11.83 5.58 -15.24
CA LEU A 193 -13.29 5.69 -15.20
C LEU A 193 -13.83 5.83 -16.63
N LEU A 194 -15.01 5.29 -16.89
CA LEU A 194 -15.71 5.42 -18.16
C LEU A 194 -17.01 6.21 -17.94
N LEU A 195 -17.00 7.48 -18.32
CA LEU A 195 -18.19 8.31 -18.45
C LEU A 195 -18.96 7.90 -19.70
N GLN A 196 -20.29 7.78 -19.59
CA GLN A 196 -21.15 7.34 -20.68
C GLN A 196 -22.47 8.10 -20.71
N THR A 197 -22.91 8.44 -21.92
CA THR A 197 -24.22 9.00 -22.30
C THR A 197 -24.81 8.12 -23.42
N PRO A 198 -26.00 8.40 -23.98
CA PRO A 198 -26.50 7.66 -25.14
C PRO A 198 -25.62 7.82 -26.38
N GLU A 199 -25.02 9.01 -26.55
CA GLU A 199 -24.30 9.43 -27.75
C GLU A 199 -22.77 9.26 -27.62
N SER A 200 -22.22 9.01 -26.42
CA SER A 200 -20.75 9.05 -26.20
C SER A 200 -20.21 8.25 -25.01
N LYS A 201 -18.93 7.86 -25.13
CA LYS A 201 -18.11 7.16 -24.14
C LYS A 201 -16.75 7.85 -23.99
N VAL A 202 -16.42 8.30 -22.77
CA VAL A 202 -15.18 9.04 -22.48
C VAL A 202 -14.44 8.39 -21.30
N LEU A 203 -13.16 8.10 -21.47
CA LEU A 203 -12.30 7.55 -20.43
C LEU A 203 -11.66 8.67 -19.61
N LEU A 204 -11.63 8.53 -18.28
CA LEU A 204 -11.05 9.47 -17.32
C LEU A 204 -9.93 8.74 -16.55
N ASP A 205 -8.69 9.13 -16.85
CA ASP A 205 -7.43 8.42 -16.59
C ASP A 205 -7.33 7.03 -17.22
N CYS A 206 -6.09 6.56 -17.38
CA CYS A 206 -5.77 5.19 -17.74
C CYS A 206 -4.38 4.85 -17.19
N GLY A 207 -4.30 4.60 -15.87
CA GLY A 207 -3.04 4.39 -15.16
C GLY A 207 -2.60 2.93 -14.99
N VAL A 208 -1.36 2.75 -14.53
CA VAL A 208 -0.85 1.49 -14.00
C VAL A 208 -0.74 1.53 -12.47
N ASN A 209 -1.21 0.50 -11.78
CA ASN A 209 -0.85 0.27 -10.38
C ASN A 209 0.56 -0.36 -10.38
N ILE A 210 1.60 0.46 -10.21
CA ILE A 210 3.03 0.07 -10.33
C ILE A 210 3.43 -1.04 -9.33
N ALA A 211 2.68 -1.18 -8.24
CA ALA A 211 2.85 -2.22 -7.23
C ALA A 211 1.88 -3.40 -7.41
N ALA A 212 1.24 -3.53 -8.58
CA ALA A 212 0.52 -4.71 -9.07
C ALA A 212 1.14 -5.14 -10.43
N PRO A 213 0.88 -6.34 -10.99
CA PRO A 213 1.61 -6.85 -12.14
C PRO A 213 0.71 -6.89 -13.38
N ASP A 214 1.19 -7.51 -14.44
CA ASP A 214 0.51 -7.61 -15.74
C ASP A 214 -0.97 -8.05 -15.72
N LYS A 215 -1.48 -8.73 -14.69
CA LYS A 215 -2.91 -9.09 -14.60
C LYS A 215 -3.81 -8.07 -13.86
N HIS A 216 -3.30 -7.28 -12.92
CA HIS A 216 -4.11 -6.32 -12.12
C HIS A 216 -3.43 -4.97 -11.87
N ALA A 217 -2.28 -4.72 -12.49
CA ALA A 217 -1.71 -3.39 -12.71
C ALA A 217 -2.62 -2.54 -13.59
N TYR A 218 -3.46 -3.15 -14.42
CA TYR A 218 -4.18 -2.48 -15.50
C TYR A 218 -5.67 -2.38 -15.23
N PRO A 219 -6.35 -1.35 -15.76
CA PRO A 219 -7.80 -1.23 -15.68
C PRO A 219 -8.53 -2.41 -16.33
N TYR A 220 -9.78 -2.63 -15.93
CA TYR A 220 -10.71 -3.60 -16.51
C TYR A 220 -11.23 -3.12 -17.87
N LEU A 221 -10.35 -3.05 -18.87
CA LEU A 221 -10.69 -2.79 -20.27
C LEU A 221 -11.34 -4.02 -20.97
N ASP A 222 -11.58 -5.08 -20.21
CA ASP A 222 -12.35 -6.28 -20.55
C ASP A 222 -13.82 -6.20 -20.09
N ALA A 223 -14.23 -5.10 -19.45
CA ALA A 223 -15.61 -4.89 -19.01
C ALA A 223 -16.58 -4.71 -20.21
N PRO A 224 -17.77 -5.36 -20.24
CA PRO A 224 -18.72 -5.27 -21.37
C PRO A 224 -19.18 -3.85 -21.75
N GLU A 225 -19.12 -2.91 -20.81
CA GLU A 225 -19.43 -1.50 -21.03
C GLU A 225 -18.38 -0.76 -21.86
N PHE A 226 -17.14 -1.27 -21.89
CA PHE A 226 -15.99 -0.73 -22.62
C PHE A 226 -15.74 -1.52 -23.91
N LYS A 227 -15.57 -0.81 -25.02
CA LYS A 227 -15.03 -1.33 -26.27
C LYS A 227 -14.13 -0.26 -26.87
N ILE A 228 -13.01 -0.67 -27.47
CA ILE A 228 -11.96 0.28 -27.90
C ILE A 228 -12.37 1.07 -29.16
N GLU A 229 -13.29 0.50 -29.94
CA GLU A 229 -13.90 1.04 -31.16
C GLU A 229 -15.00 2.06 -30.84
N GLU A 230 -15.75 1.84 -29.75
CA GLU A 230 -16.85 2.70 -29.29
C GLU A 230 -16.35 3.89 -28.43
N LEU A 231 -15.05 4.00 -28.17
CA LEU A 231 -14.47 5.05 -27.34
C LEU A 231 -14.36 6.36 -28.13
N ASP A 232 -14.90 7.46 -27.60
CA ASP A 232 -14.77 8.80 -28.18
C ASP A 232 -13.44 9.43 -27.79
N ALA A 233 -13.21 9.60 -26.49
CA ALA A 233 -12.10 10.36 -25.95
C ALA A 233 -11.45 9.67 -24.73
N VAL A 234 -10.17 9.94 -24.53
CA VAL A 234 -9.46 9.71 -23.26
C VAL A 234 -9.12 11.06 -22.66
N ILE A 235 -9.20 11.20 -21.34
CA ILE A 235 -8.79 12.41 -20.62
C ILE A 235 -7.83 11.99 -19.50
N ILE A 236 -6.64 12.59 -19.43
CA ILE A 236 -5.67 12.31 -18.35
C ILE A 236 -5.63 13.50 -17.40
N THR A 237 -5.93 13.25 -16.12
CA THR A 237 -5.98 14.26 -15.06
C THR A 237 -4.59 14.84 -14.78
N HIS A 238 -3.58 13.98 -14.66
CA HIS A 238 -2.19 14.34 -14.45
C HIS A 238 -1.22 13.18 -14.78
N GLN A 239 0.06 13.51 -14.78
CA GLN A 239 1.13 12.70 -15.37
C GLN A 239 1.61 11.49 -14.56
N HIS A 240 1.22 11.31 -13.30
CA HIS A 240 1.71 10.17 -12.51
C HIS A 240 1.28 8.83 -13.14
N LEU A 241 2.13 7.81 -13.06
CA LEU A 241 1.95 6.56 -13.80
C LEU A 241 0.67 5.82 -13.39
N ASP A 242 0.15 6.02 -12.18
CA ASP A 242 -1.14 5.51 -11.72
C ASP A 242 -2.38 6.24 -12.27
N HIS A 243 -2.18 7.29 -13.08
CA HIS A 243 -3.20 7.99 -13.86
C HIS A 243 -2.91 7.98 -15.38
N SER A 244 -1.65 8.13 -15.79
CA SER A 244 -1.23 8.23 -17.20
C SER A 244 -0.64 6.93 -17.78
N GLY A 245 -0.10 6.06 -16.92
CA GLY A 245 0.94 5.10 -17.30
C GLY A 245 0.47 3.90 -18.12
N PHE A 246 -0.84 3.71 -18.34
CA PHE A 246 -1.40 2.70 -19.23
C PHE A 246 -2.03 3.30 -20.51
N ALA A 247 -2.13 4.62 -20.62
CA ALA A 247 -2.69 5.31 -21.79
C ALA A 247 -1.99 4.93 -23.13
N PRO A 248 -0.66 4.71 -23.22
CA PRO A 248 -0.04 4.21 -24.45
C PRO A 248 -0.56 2.82 -24.89
N TYR A 249 -1.02 2.00 -23.94
CA TYR A 249 -1.56 0.67 -24.24
C TYR A 249 -2.89 0.74 -25.02
N LEU A 250 -3.68 1.81 -24.85
CA LEU A 250 -4.91 2.01 -25.63
C LEU A 250 -4.60 2.13 -27.14
N TYR A 251 -3.55 2.86 -27.49
CA TYR A 251 -3.10 3.00 -28.87
C TYR A 251 -2.55 1.69 -29.45
N LYS A 252 -1.91 0.88 -28.61
CA LYS A 252 -1.53 -0.51 -28.94
C LYS A 252 -2.73 -1.45 -29.11
N MET A 253 -3.82 -1.24 -28.37
CA MET A 253 -5.11 -1.95 -28.56
C MET A 253 -5.89 -1.52 -29.81
N GLY A 254 -5.40 -0.52 -30.56
CA GLY A 254 -6.06 -0.04 -31.78
C GLY A 254 -6.86 1.25 -31.62
N TYR A 255 -6.91 1.87 -30.43
CA TYR A 255 -7.53 3.19 -30.27
C TYR A 255 -6.86 4.23 -31.17
N ARG A 256 -7.68 5.03 -31.87
CA ARG A 256 -7.22 6.13 -32.75
C ARG A 256 -8.04 7.41 -32.56
N GLY A 257 -8.56 7.61 -31.34
CA GLY A 257 -9.21 8.86 -30.92
C GLY A 257 -8.31 9.77 -30.09
N PRO A 258 -8.79 10.97 -29.74
CA PRO A 258 -8.06 11.97 -28.97
C PRO A 258 -7.84 11.61 -27.51
N LEU A 259 -6.63 11.92 -27.03
CA LEU A 259 -6.31 12.02 -25.61
C LEU A 259 -6.22 13.50 -25.23
N TYR A 260 -7.05 13.96 -24.29
CA TYR A 260 -7.06 15.33 -23.80
C TYR A 260 -6.34 15.45 -22.46
N CYS A 261 -5.46 16.44 -22.34
CA CYS A 261 -4.75 16.83 -21.12
C CYS A 261 -4.15 18.23 -21.29
N THR A 262 -3.42 18.74 -20.29
CA THR A 262 -2.65 19.99 -20.44
C THR A 262 -1.32 19.75 -21.14
N GLU A 263 -0.70 20.77 -21.74
CA GLU A 263 0.61 20.62 -22.39
C GLU A 263 1.72 20.06 -21.44
N PRO A 264 1.83 20.48 -20.17
CA PRO A 264 2.79 19.88 -19.24
C PRO A 264 2.48 18.41 -18.93
N THR A 265 1.20 18.04 -18.82
CA THR A 265 0.81 16.65 -18.60
C THR A 265 1.16 15.76 -19.79
N ARG A 266 1.03 16.24 -21.04
CA ARG A 266 1.54 15.54 -22.24
C ARG A 266 3.05 15.27 -22.10
N ASP A 267 3.84 16.33 -21.93
CA ASP A 267 5.30 16.24 -21.97
C ASP A 267 5.84 15.35 -20.84
N ILE A 268 5.30 15.48 -19.60
CA ILE A 268 5.77 14.67 -18.48
C ILE A 268 5.22 13.22 -18.56
N SER A 269 4.00 12.99 -19.03
CA SER A 269 3.49 11.61 -19.21
C SER A 269 4.30 10.85 -20.25
N ALA A 270 4.66 11.49 -21.36
CA ALA A 270 5.53 10.91 -22.37
C ALA A 270 6.94 10.63 -21.81
N LEU A 271 7.52 11.56 -21.05
CA LEU A 271 8.82 11.38 -20.39
C LEU A 271 8.81 10.21 -19.38
N LEU A 272 7.77 10.12 -18.54
CA LEU A 272 7.63 9.03 -17.54
C LEU A 272 7.32 7.68 -18.20
N ALA A 273 6.58 7.64 -19.29
CA ALA A 273 6.37 6.41 -20.08
C ALA A 273 7.67 5.96 -20.76
N LEU A 274 8.50 6.89 -21.25
CA LEU A 274 9.83 6.59 -21.79
C LEU A 274 10.80 6.08 -20.73
N ASP A 275 10.80 6.65 -19.52
CA ASP A 275 11.62 6.15 -18.40
C ASP A 275 11.12 4.78 -17.91
N TYR A 276 9.81 4.57 -17.83
CA TYR A 276 9.23 3.26 -17.50
C TYR A 276 9.63 2.17 -18.50
N VAL A 277 9.59 2.46 -19.81
CA VAL A 277 10.12 1.58 -20.87
C VAL A 277 11.64 1.41 -20.75
N GLY A 278 12.38 2.47 -20.46
CA GLY A 278 13.84 2.46 -20.31
C GLY A 278 14.32 1.66 -19.10
N ILE A 279 13.59 1.70 -17.98
CA ILE A 279 13.80 0.87 -16.79
C ILE A 279 13.49 -0.59 -17.13
N ALA A 280 12.37 -0.88 -17.81
CA ALA A 280 12.07 -2.24 -18.26
C ALA A 280 13.21 -2.82 -19.13
N PHE A 281 13.76 -2.05 -20.07
CA PHE A 281 14.92 -2.47 -20.86
C PHE A 281 16.20 -2.68 -20.02
N LYS A 282 16.53 -1.79 -19.07
CA LYS A 282 17.67 -1.95 -18.15
C LYS A 282 17.54 -3.19 -17.25
N ASP A 283 16.31 -3.56 -16.91
CA ASP A 283 15.95 -4.76 -16.16
C ASP A 283 15.81 -6.03 -17.02
N ALA A 284 16.03 -5.94 -18.34
CA ALA A 284 15.79 -7.00 -19.32
C ALA A 284 14.35 -7.57 -19.34
N LYS A 285 13.36 -6.74 -18.98
CA LYS A 285 11.92 -7.05 -18.97
C LYS A 285 11.26 -6.55 -20.26
N LYS A 286 10.24 -7.27 -20.75
CA LYS A 286 9.45 -6.85 -21.90
C LYS A 286 8.47 -5.76 -21.47
N ALA A 287 8.64 -4.54 -21.99
CA ALA A 287 7.70 -3.45 -21.75
C ALA A 287 6.30 -3.77 -22.33
N ILE A 288 5.25 -3.37 -21.60
CA ILE A 288 3.85 -3.59 -21.99
C ILE A 288 3.43 -2.83 -23.25
N TYR A 289 4.11 -1.73 -23.55
CA TYR A 289 4.02 -0.96 -24.79
C TYR A 289 5.43 -0.56 -25.23
N ALA A 290 5.60 -0.26 -26.51
CA ALA A 290 6.85 0.19 -27.09
C ALA A 290 6.87 1.71 -27.29
N THR A 291 8.05 2.25 -27.59
CA THR A 291 8.24 3.68 -27.93
C THR A 291 7.35 4.14 -29.10
N SER A 292 6.98 3.23 -30.02
CA SER A 292 5.98 3.46 -31.07
C SER A 292 4.62 3.88 -30.52
N ASP A 293 4.19 3.27 -29.42
CA ASP A 293 2.86 3.41 -28.87
C ASP A 293 2.77 4.70 -28.03
N ILE A 294 3.90 5.10 -27.41
CA ILE A 294 4.10 6.41 -26.80
C ILE A 294 4.11 7.50 -27.89
N LYS A 295 4.79 7.29 -29.03
CA LYS A 295 4.72 8.20 -30.18
C LYS A 295 3.29 8.33 -30.69
N GLU A 296 2.55 7.23 -30.81
CA GLU A 296 1.16 7.24 -31.28
C GLU A 296 0.24 7.99 -30.30
N MET A 297 0.40 7.77 -28.98
CA MET A 297 -0.28 8.55 -27.94
C MET A 297 -0.02 10.06 -28.08
N VAL A 298 1.23 10.47 -28.27
CA VAL A 298 1.58 11.89 -28.50
C VAL A 298 0.95 12.42 -29.78
N LYS A 299 1.02 11.68 -30.91
CA LYS A 299 0.35 12.02 -32.17
C LYS A 299 -1.16 12.20 -32.06
N HIS A 300 -1.80 11.54 -31.08
CA HIS A 300 -3.23 11.63 -30.82
C HIS A 300 -3.60 12.57 -29.67
N THR A 301 -2.62 13.11 -28.95
CA THR A 301 -2.89 14.02 -27.82
C THR A 301 -3.38 15.37 -28.35
N VAL A 302 -4.46 15.90 -27.80
CA VAL A 302 -4.99 17.24 -28.05
C VAL A 302 -4.90 18.01 -26.74
N CYS A 303 -3.92 18.89 -26.63
CA CYS A 303 -3.71 19.64 -25.39
C CYS A 303 -4.66 20.82 -25.29
N LEU A 304 -5.12 21.10 -24.07
CA LEU A 304 -6.05 22.17 -23.73
C LEU A 304 -5.52 22.99 -22.56
N ASP A 305 -5.80 24.29 -22.54
CA ASP A 305 -5.39 25.19 -21.47
C ASP A 305 -6.41 25.28 -20.33
N TYR A 306 -5.98 25.81 -19.17
CA TYR A 306 -6.89 26.03 -18.05
C TYR A 306 -7.98 27.05 -18.38
N GLY A 307 -9.23 26.74 -18.06
CA GLY A 307 -10.41 27.56 -18.39
C GLY A 307 -10.85 27.49 -19.84
N GLU A 308 -10.19 26.69 -20.69
CA GLU A 308 -10.61 26.49 -22.07
C GLU A 308 -11.84 25.57 -22.17
N VAL A 309 -12.95 26.10 -22.72
CA VAL A 309 -14.16 25.34 -23.00
C VAL A 309 -14.07 24.73 -24.40
N THR A 310 -13.99 23.40 -24.47
CA THR A 310 -13.80 22.64 -25.73
C THR A 310 -14.83 21.52 -25.83
N ASP A 311 -15.56 21.42 -26.95
CA ASP A 311 -16.35 20.22 -27.26
C ASP A 311 -15.41 19.03 -27.50
N VAL A 312 -15.62 17.91 -26.81
CA VAL A 312 -14.80 16.69 -26.96
C VAL A 312 -15.57 15.54 -27.60
N THR A 313 -16.90 15.58 -27.51
CA THR A 313 -17.89 14.73 -28.20
C THR A 313 -19.08 15.61 -28.64
N PRO A 314 -20.12 15.08 -29.32
CA PRO A 314 -21.30 15.87 -29.69
C PRO A 314 -22.07 16.49 -28.52
N ASP A 315 -22.01 15.87 -27.35
CA ASP A 315 -22.78 16.19 -26.15
C ASP A 315 -21.92 16.55 -24.93
N ILE A 316 -20.62 16.27 -24.92
CA ILE A 316 -19.71 16.56 -23.80
C ILE A 316 -18.72 17.68 -24.19
N ARG A 317 -18.69 18.74 -23.39
CA ARG A 317 -17.60 19.73 -23.35
C ARG A 317 -16.72 19.48 -22.14
N ILE A 318 -15.42 19.71 -22.30
CA ILE A 318 -14.44 19.71 -21.22
C ILE A 318 -14.07 21.15 -20.84
N THR A 319 -13.65 21.35 -19.59
CA THR A 319 -12.86 22.50 -19.17
C THR A 319 -11.87 22.04 -18.10
N LEU A 320 -10.58 22.30 -18.32
CA LEU A 320 -9.53 21.92 -17.37
C LEU A 320 -9.32 23.04 -16.35
N TYR A 321 -9.16 22.69 -15.08
CA TYR A 321 -8.90 23.62 -13.98
C TYR A 321 -7.71 23.14 -13.16
N ASN A 322 -6.97 24.03 -12.50
CA ASN A 322 -5.81 23.66 -11.68
C ASN A 322 -6.19 22.75 -10.49
N ALA A 323 -5.45 21.67 -10.29
CA ALA A 323 -5.56 20.77 -9.14
C ALA A 323 -4.54 21.02 -8.01
N GLY A 324 -3.51 21.86 -8.22
CA GLY A 324 -2.52 22.19 -7.20
C GLY A 324 -1.62 21.04 -6.72
N HIS A 325 -1.68 19.87 -7.35
CA HIS A 325 -0.97 18.66 -6.95
C HIS A 325 0.46 18.59 -7.54
N THR A 326 0.55 18.66 -8.87
CA THR A 326 1.77 18.67 -9.69
C THR A 326 1.59 19.60 -10.92
N LEU A 327 2.67 19.99 -11.61
CA LEU A 327 2.59 20.88 -12.78
C LEU A 327 1.61 20.34 -13.84
N GLY A 328 0.67 21.16 -14.30
CA GLY A 328 -0.32 20.75 -15.29
C GLY A 328 -1.45 19.87 -14.76
N SER A 329 -1.40 19.43 -13.49
CA SER A 329 -2.43 18.56 -12.90
C SER A 329 -3.81 19.22 -12.87
N THR A 330 -4.83 18.45 -13.28
CA THR A 330 -6.15 19.00 -13.58
C THR A 330 -7.27 18.44 -12.71
N ILE A 331 -8.18 19.34 -12.35
CA ILE A 331 -9.58 19.03 -12.11
C ILE A 331 -10.26 19.09 -13.48
N VAL A 332 -10.75 17.94 -13.93
CA VAL A 332 -11.46 17.75 -15.21
C VAL A 332 -12.93 18.09 -15.00
N HIS A 333 -13.35 19.32 -15.32
CA HIS A 333 -14.76 19.67 -15.38
C HIS A 333 -15.33 19.21 -16.73
N LEU A 334 -16.50 18.59 -16.70
CA LEU A 334 -17.22 18.12 -17.89
C LEU A 334 -18.61 18.72 -17.86
N HIS A 335 -19.03 19.32 -18.97
CA HIS A 335 -20.36 19.89 -19.16
C HIS A 335 -21.11 19.05 -20.20
N ILE A 336 -22.17 18.39 -19.76
CA ILE A 336 -22.83 17.33 -20.53
C ILE A 336 -24.21 17.83 -20.99
N GLY A 337 -24.54 17.57 -22.25
CA GLY A 337 -25.69 18.13 -22.97
C GLY A 337 -25.63 19.66 -23.11
N ASN A 338 -26.70 20.25 -23.64
CA ASN A 338 -26.90 21.71 -23.64
C ASN A 338 -27.31 22.22 -22.24
N GLY A 339 -26.46 21.97 -21.23
CA GLY A 339 -26.68 22.31 -19.82
C GLY A 339 -27.42 21.23 -19.03
N MET A 340 -27.09 19.96 -19.20
CA MET A 340 -27.72 18.85 -18.48
C MET A 340 -27.02 18.50 -17.14
N HIS A 341 -25.69 18.29 -17.10
CA HIS A 341 -24.97 17.78 -15.89
C HIS A 341 -23.42 18.03 -15.87
N ASN A 342 -22.72 17.94 -14.70
CA ASN A 342 -21.24 18.21 -14.52
C ASN A 342 -20.50 17.35 -13.37
N LEU A 343 -19.16 16.96 -13.38
CA LEU A 343 -18.43 15.91 -12.46
C LEU A 343 -16.81 15.88 -12.20
N ILE A 344 -16.13 14.97 -11.36
CA ILE A 344 -14.58 14.73 -11.05
C ILE A 344 -13.89 13.29 -10.59
N TYR A 345 -13.07 13.00 -9.46
CA TYR A 345 -12.31 11.67 -9.03
C TYR A 345 -11.69 11.26 -7.53
N SER A 346 -11.67 9.97 -6.88
CA SER A 346 -10.68 9.11 -5.88
C SER A 346 -10.85 8.10 -4.43
N LEU A 347 -10.58 6.67 -4.14
CA LEU A 347 -10.63 5.47 -3.01
C LEU A 347 -9.70 4.03 -2.90
N ASP A 348 -9.59 3.09 -1.80
CA ASP A 348 -8.91 1.64 -1.52
C ASP A 348 -8.97 0.70 -0.13
N TRP A 349 -8.95 -0.70 0.00
CA TRP A 349 -8.34 -1.61 1.13
C TRP A 349 -8.91 -3.05 1.65
N LYS A 350 -8.07 -4.01 2.26
CA LYS A 350 -8.31 -5.17 3.29
C LYS A 350 -7.06 -5.97 3.86
N THR A 351 -7.01 -6.72 5.05
CA THR A 351 -6.39 -8.13 5.35
C THR A 351 -6.43 -8.77 6.84
N PRO A 352 -5.97 -10.04 7.24
CA PRO A 352 -6.06 -10.70 8.62
C PRO A 352 -4.81 -11.39 9.35
N VAL A 353 -4.89 -11.93 10.64
CA VAL A 353 -3.75 -11.92 11.69
C VAL A 353 -3.51 -13.02 12.80
N THR A 354 -2.37 -12.90 13.52
CA THR A 354 -1.91 -13.54 14.81
C THR A 354 -1.83 -12.53 15.99
N VAL A 355 -2.09 -12.94 17.24
CA VAL A 355 -2.12 -12.06 18.43
C VAL A 355 -1.49 -12.67 19.69
N VAL A 356 -0.88 -11.86 20.56
CA VAL A 356 -0.32 -12.23 21.88
C VAL A 356 -0.82 -11.25 22.95
N ASP A 357 -1.31 -11.72 24.11
CA ASP A 357 -1.81 -10.86 25.20
C ASP A 357 -0.72 -10.39 26.20
N ASN A 358 -1.09 -9.59 27.20
CA ASN A 358 -0.15 -9.11 28.23
C ASN A 358 0.27 -10.19 29.25
N LYS A 359 -0.54 -11.24 29.45
CA LYS A 359 -0.14 -12.50 30.11
C LYS A 359 0.75 -13.37 29.18
N ASN A 360 1.11 -12.88 27.99
CA ASN A 360 1.89 -13.50 26.90
C ASN A 360 1.29 -14.80 26.33
N ASN A 361 -0.03 -14.99 26.47
CA ASN A 361 -0.75 -16.09 25.83
C ASN A 361 -0.96 -15.78 24.34
N VAL A 362 -0.87 -16.80 23.49
CA VAL A 362 -1.03 -16.64 22.02
C VAL A 362 -2.45 -17.01 21.58
N PHE A 363 -3.00 -16.24 20.65
CA PHE A 363 -4.28 -16.51 19.99
C PHE A 363 -4.16 -16.33 18.47
N PHE A 364 -4.54 -17.38 17.74
CA PHE A 364 -4.83 -17.30 16.31
C PHE A 364 -6.33 -17.12 16.15
N LYS A 365 -6.73 -16.03 15.50
CA LYS A 365 -8.14 -15.68 15.27
C LYS A 365 -8.26 -14.98 13.93
N PRO A 366 -9.41 -15.05 13.24
CA PRO A 366 -9.76 -14.05 12.25
C PRO A 366 -9.59 -12.66 12.88
N ILE A 367 -8.84 -11.77 12.23
CA ILE A 367 -8.66 -10.38 12.67
C ILE A 367 -9.98 -9.70 13.03
N GLY A 368 -11.08 -10.07 12.34
CA GLY A 368 -12.40 -9.56 12.63
C GLY A 368 -12.82 -9.87 14.06
N GLU A 369 -12.65 -11.11 14.53
CA GLU A 369 -12.98 -11.47 15.91
C GLU A 369 -12.03 -10.86 16.95
N VAL A 370 -10.83 -10.42 16.55
CA VAL A 370 -9.93 -9.65 17.44
C VAL A 370 -10.44 -8.22 17.56
N ILE A 371 -10.58 -7.57 16.41
CA ILE A 371 -10.87 -6.14 16.30
C ILE A 371 -12.32 -5.87 16.67
N ASP A 372 -13.27 -6.65 16.17
CA ASP A 372 -14.69 -6.52 16.54
C ASP A 372 -14.89 -6.71 18.06
N LYS A 373 -14.20 -7.65 18.72
CA LYS A 373 -14.24 -7.78 20.19
C LYS A 373 -13.72 -6.53 20.90
N SER A 374 -12.51 -6.06 20.58
CA SER A 374 -11.97 -4.87 21.26
C SER A 374 -12.85 -3.64 21.04
N PHE A 375 -13.56 -3.56 19.92
CA PHE A 375 -14.52 -2.49 19.62
C PHE A 375 -15.85 -2.66 20.35
N GLU A 376 -16.28 -3.89 20.63
CA GLU A 376 -17.43 -4.17 21.51
C GLU A 376 -17.10 -3.89 22.99
N GLU A 377 -15.82 -4.00 23.39
CA GLU A 377 -15.36 -3.81 24.77
C GLU A 377 -14.96 -2.35 25.09
N PHE A 378 -14.47 -1.60 24.11
CA PHE A 378 -14.12 -0.17 24.24
C PHE A 378 -14.86 0.73 23.22
N PRO A 379 -16.21 0.66 23.12
CA PRO A 379 -16.97 1.31 22.04
C PRO A 379 -16.83 2.83 22.02
N ASP A 380 -16.73 3.46 23.19
CA ASP A 380 -16.62 4.92 23.34
C ASP A 380 -15.24 5.46 22.91
N LEU A 381 -14.24 4.59 22.78
CA LEU A 381 -12.88 4.94 22.38
C LEU A 381 -12.60 4.63 20.90
N ILE A 382 -13.59 4.09 20.17
CA ILE A 382 -13.49 3.88 18.73
C ILE A 382 -13.47 5.23 18.01
N LYS A 383 -12.31 5.58 17.43
CA LYS A 383 -12.17 6.67 16.49
C LYS A 383 -12.77 6.27 15.14
N LYS A 384 -14.08 6.48 15.00
CA LYS A 384 -14.80 6.24 13.73
C LYS A 384 -14.43 7.29 12.68
N LYS A 385 -13.34 6.99 11.95
CA LYS A 385 -12.97 7.55 10.65
C LYS A 385 -13.93 7.00 9.58
N GLY A 386 -15.22 7.27 9.77
CA GLY A 386 -16.30 7.01 8.82
C GLY A 386 -16.72 5.56 8.73
N ILE A 387 -16.22 4.86 7.71
CA ILE A 387 -16.29 3.40 7.69
C ILE A 387 -15.01 2.74 8.15
N TYR A 388 -13.87 3.43 8.14
CA TYR A 388 -12.84 3.08 9.10
C TYR A 388 -13.40 3.33 10.48
N GLU A 389 -13.35 2.26 11.25
CA GLU A 389 -13.42 2.34 12.68
C GLU A 389 -12.02 1.94 13.13
N GLU A 390 -11.32 2.85 13.82
CA GLU A 390 -9.98 2.63 14.38
C GLU A 390 -10.04 2.70 15.90
N LEU A 391 -9.40 1.78 16.61
CA LEU A 391 -9.31 1.76 18.06
C LEU A 391 -7.83 1.67 18.46
N PRO A 392 -7.32 2.54 19.35
CA PRO A 392 -6.01 2.33 19.97
C PRO A 392 -5.95 0.98 20.67
N ASN A 393 -4.80 0.30 20.64
CA ASN A 393 -4.65 -0.99 21.30
C ASN A 393 -4.59 -0.84 22.84
N LEU A 394 -5.77 -0.87 23.48
CA LEU A 394 -5.96 -0.78 24.93
C LEU A 394 -5.78 -2.14 25.64
N ASP A 395 -5.93 -3.24 24.89
CA ASP A 395 -5.74 -4.62 25.35
C ASP A 395 -4.25 -5.03 25.47
N GLU A 396 -3.31 -4.09 25.25
CA GLU A 396 -1.84 -4.29 25.23
C GLU A 396 -1.36 -5.41 24.27
N LEU A 397 -2.15 -5.75 23.26
CA LEU A 397 -1.89 -6.90 22.38
C LEU A 397 -0.64 -6.68 21.51
N LYS A 398 0.12 -7.75 21.34
CA LYS A 398 1.32 -7.79 20.49
C LYS A 398 1.05 -8.69 19.30
N THR A 399 1.80 -8.49 18.23
CA THR A 399 1.86 -9.42 17.10
C THR A 399 3.32 -9.75 16.81
N ILE A 400 3.55 -10.72 15.93
CA ILE A 400 4.89 -11.04 15.44
C ILE A 400 5.10 -10.26 14.15
N VAL A 401 6.29 -9.69 13.99
CA VAL A 401 6.76 -9.07 12.75
C VAL A 401 8.03 -9.76 12.29
N PHE A 402 8.36 -9.63 11.01
CA PHE A 402 9.75 -9.74 10.60
C PHE A 402 10.36 -8.34 10.55
N ASN A 403 11.64 -8.26 10.89
CA ASN A 403 12.41 -7.04 10.93
C ASN A 403 13.28 -6.98 9.66
N PRO A 404 12.98 -6.10 8.68
CA PRO A 404 13.68 -6.08 7.39
C PRO A 404 15.15 -5.64 7.49
N LYS A 405 15.62 -5.14 8.64
CA LYS A 405 17.03 -4.75 8.87
C LYS A 405 17.88 -5.87 9.48
N THR A 406 17.28 -6.76 10.27
CA THR A 406 17.99 -7.87 10.95
C THR A 406 17.68 -9.24 10.35
N TYR A 407 16.62 -9.34 9.55
CA TYR A 407 15.96 -10.57 9.10
C TYR A 407 15.55 -11.52 10.23
N LYS A 408 15.39 -10.98 11.45
CA LYS A 408 14.86 -11.70 12.61
C LYS A 408 13.38 -11.43 12.79
N THR A 409 12.72 -12.30 13.53
CA THR A 409 11.34 -12.09 13.96
C THR A 409 11.31 -11.48 15.36
N ASP A 410 10.43 -10.52 15.59
CA ASP A 410 10.27 -9.79 16.85
C ASP A 410 8.79 -9.84 17.30
N ILE A 411 8.55 -9.81 18.62
CA ILE A 411 7.19 -9.65 19.20
C ILE A 411 7.02 -8.18 19.59
N VAL A 412 6.13 -7.47 18.90
CA VAL A 412 5.97 -6.01 19.02
C VAL A 412 4.51 -5.63 19.29
N PRO A 413 4.23 -4.53 20.01
CA PRO A 413 2.86 -4.09 20.26
C PRO A 413 2.18 -3.66 18.96
N VAL A 414 0.92 -4.09 18.77
CA VAL A 414 0.03 -3.43 17.81
C VAL A 414 -0.28 -2.03 18.36
N THR A 415 -0.35 -1.00 17.51
CA THR A 415 -0.57 0.38 17.98
C THR A 415 -2.02 0.81 17.81
N SER A 416 -2.67 0.42 16.72
CA SER A 416 -4.13 0.49 16.57
C SER A 416 -4.70 -0.65 15.73
N PHE A 417 -5.94 -0.96 16.04
CA PHE A 417 -6.79 -1.92 15.35
C PHE A 417 -7.70 -1.16 14.38
N ILE A 418 -7.85 -1.65 13.15
CA ILE A 418 -8.57 -0.97 12.07
C ILE A 418 -9.62 -1.93 11.45
N ARG A 419 -10.86 -1.46 11.21
CA ARG A 419 -11.90 -2.19 10.44
C ARG A 419 -12.70 -1.30 9.48
N HIS A 420 -13.16 -1.83 8.34
CA HIS A 420 -14.22 -1.25 7.50
C HIS A 420 -14.99 -2.29 6.65
N PRO A 421 -16.14 -1.99 6.02
CA PRO A 421 -16.89 -2.93 5.17
C PRO A 421 -16.16 -3.42 3.91
N ILE A 422 -16.52 -4.61 3.40
CA ILE A 422 -15.87 -5.26 2.24
C ILE A 422 -16.26 -4.64 0.89
N THR A 423 -15.24 -4.48 0.06
CA THR A 423 -15.29 -3.66 -1.15
C THR A 423 -14.87 -4.48 -2.37
N GLU A 424 -13.70 -5.10 -2.32
CA GLU A 424 -13.11 -5.87 -3.43
C GLU A 424 -13.45 -7.39 -3.37
N GLU A 425 -12.99 -8.12 -4.38
CA GLU A 425 -13.02 -9.58 -4.42
C GLU A 425 -11.83 -10.19 -3.65
N LEU A 426 -12.06 -11.33 -2.99
CA LEU A 426 -11.06 -11.98 -2.14
C LEU A 426 -10.33 -13.11 -2.86
N TYR A 427 -9.06 -13.28 -2.51
CA TYR A 427 -8.18 -14.31 -3.04
C TYR A 427 -7.54 -15.07 -1.89
N GLU A 428 -7.64 -16.39 -1.94
CA GLU A 428 -6.81 -17.29 -1.15
C GLU A 428 -5.53 -17.57 -1.93
N LEU A 429 -4.43 -16.93 -1.51
CA LEU A 429 -3.08 -17.39 -1.86
C LEU A 429 -2.80 -18.68 -1.09
N LYS A 430 -2.31 -19.74 -1.74
CA LYS A 430 -1.76 -20.93 -1.07
C LYS A 430 -0.34 -21.22 -1.51
N THR A 431 0.47 -21.74 -0.59
CA THR A 431 1.91 -21.92 -0.78
C THR A 431 2.36 -23.39 -0.82
N ALA A 432 3.65 -23.61 -1.11
CA ALA A 432 4.28 -24.92 -1.22
C ALA A 432 4.42 -25.63 0.12
N SER A 433 4.59 -24.88 1.22
CA SER A 433 4.47 -25.43 2.57
C SER A 433 3.02 -25.56 3.06
N GLY A 434 2.02 -25.26 2.20
CA GLY A 434 0.59 -25.46 2.49
C GLY A 434 -0.08 -24.37 3.33
N ARG A 435 0.59 -23.23 3.50
CA ARG A 435 0.05 -22.03 4.17
C ARG A 435 -0.96 -21.36 3.25
N SER A 436 -1.90 -20.58 3.81
CA SER A 436 -2.79 -19.76 2.99
C SER A 436 -3.25 -18.47 3.66
N VAL A 437 -3.43 -17.40 2.89
CA VAL A 437 -4.02 -16.15 3.40
C VAL A 437 -5.14 -15.66 2.48
N ILE A 438 -6.22 -15.15 3.08
CA ILE A 438 -7.35 -14.55 2.37
C ILE A 438 -7.25 -13.04 2.44
N VAL A 439 -7.04 -12.45 1.27
CA VAL A 439 -6.57 -11.08 1.03
C VAL A 439 -7.39 -10.46 -0.12
N THR A 440 -7.36 -9.14 -0.29
CA THR A 440 -7.82 -8.52 -1.55
C THR A 440 -6.68 -8.36 -2.55
N LYS A 441 -6.97 -7.86 -3.75
CA LYS A 441 -5.97 -7.70 -4.82
C LYS A 441 -5.06 -6.50 -4.63
N SER A 442 -5.57 -5.41 -4.04
CA SER A 442 -4.79 -4.20 -3.79
C SER A 442 -3.90 -4.27 -2.55
N HIS A 443 -4.23 -5.16 -1.60
CA HIS A 443 -3.42 -5.39 -0.40
C HIS A 443 -2.02 -5.91 -0.75
N SER A 444 -1.01 -5.57 0.06
CA SER A 444 0.38 -5.95 -0.15
C SER A 444 0.87 -7.04 0.79
N VAL A 445 1.66 -7.98 0.29
CA VAL A 445 2.37 -9.01 1.05
C VAL A 445 3.85 -8.94 0.73
N PHE A 446 4.71 -9.49 1.58
CA PHE A 446 6.15 -9.40 1.32
C PHE A 446 6.64 -10.51 0.37
N SER A 447 7.42 -10.12 -0.61
CA SER A 447 8.08 -10.96 -1.62
C SER A 447 9.57 -10.56 -1.73
N VAL A 448 10.32 -11.11 -2.71
CA VAL A 448 11.69 -10.67 -3.01
C VAL A 448 11.90 -10.38 -4.49
N LYS A 449 12.65 -9.31 -4.75
CA LYS A 449 12.98 -8.79 -6.07
C LYS A 449 14.45 -8.34 -6.06
N ASP A 450 15.24 -8.84 -7.02
CA ASP A 450 16.66 -8.50 -7.21
C ASP A 450 17.57 -8.68 -5.95
N GLY A 451 17.17 -9.54 -5.01
CA GLY A 451 17.87 -9.81 -3.74
C GLY A 451 17.23 -9.19 -2.49
N GLU A 452 16.40 -8.16 -2.62
CA GLU A 452 15.81 -7.44 -1.48
C GLU A 452 14.35 -7.83 -1.21
N VAL A 453 13.97 -7.80 0.07
CA VAL A 453 12.59 -8.04 0.53
C VAL A 453 11.75 -6.80 0.28
N VAL A 454 10.69 -6.94 -0.50
CA VAL A 454 9.83 -5.82 -0.93
C VAL A 454 8.35 -6.14 -0.63
N ALA A 455 7.58 -5.10 -0.34
CA ALA A 455 6.12 -5.20 -0.37
C ALA A 455 5.66 -5.30 -1.83
N ALA A 456 4.90 -6.34 -2.14
CA ALA A 456 4.35 -6.63 -3.45
C ALA A 456 2.84 -6.85 -3.31
N LYS A 457 1.99 -6.33 -4.21
CA LYS A 457 0.55 -6.58 -4.05
C LYS A 457 0.23 -8.07 -4.18
N VAL A 458 -0.85 -8.53 -3.56
CA VAL A 458 -1.38 -9.90 -3.71
C VAL A 458 -1.68 -10.21 -5.17
N SER A 459 -2.02 -9.16 -5.92
CA SER A 459 -2.09 -9.21 -7.36
C SER A 459 -0.76 -9.53 -8.04
N GLU A 460 0.41 -9.10 -7.53
CA GLU A 460 1.77 -9.18 -8.15
C GLU A 460 2.29 -10.56 -8.45
N LEU A 461 1.65 -11.56 -7.89
CA LEU A 461 2.26 -12.84 -7.63
C LEU A 461 1.51 -13.90 -8.43
N GLY A 462 2.25 -14.70 -9.19
CA GLY A 462 1.76 -15.87 -9.90
C GLY A 462 2.01 -17.16 -9.14
N GLU A 463 1.43 -18.25 -9.65
CA GLU A 463 1.81 -19.60 -9.22
C GLU A 463 3.24 -19.89 -9.67
N GLY A 464 4.15 -20.07 -8.71
CA GLY A 464 5.58 -20.20 -8.95
C GLY A 464 6.45 -19.08 -8.35
N ASP A 465 5.86 -17.93 -8.01
CA ASP A 465 6.54 -16.84 -7.30
C ASP A 465 6.62 -17.11 -5.80
N PHE A 466 7.31 -16.25 -5.03
CA PHE A 466 7.60 -16.49 -3.62
C PHE A 466 7.11 -15.37 -2.70
N ILE A 467 6.59 -15.73 -1.52
CA ILE A 467 6.21 -14.79 -0.46
C ILE A 467 6.86 -15.17 0.87
N LEU A 468 7.02 -14.19 1.77
CA LEU A 468 7.62 -14.40 3.07
C LEU A 468 6.63 -15.03 4.06
N GLY A 469 7.05 -16.14 4.65
CA GLY A 469 6.50 -16.66 5.90
C GLY A 469 7.62 -16.97 6.90
N PRO A 470 7.34 -17.07 8.21
CA PRO A 470 8.34 -17.45 9.19
C PRO A 470 8.91 -18.85 8.93
N LYS A 471 10.23 -18.95 9.07
CA LYS A 471 11.05 -20.15 9.19
C LYS A 471 11.38 -20.43 10.66
N LYS A 472 11.55 -19.36 11.44
CA LYS A 472 11.65 -19.34 12.88
C LYS A 472 10.71 -18.25 13.42
N ILE A 473 10.24 -18.40 14.65
CA ILE A 473 9.57 -17.34 15.43
C ILE A 473 10.17 -17.25 16.85
N PRO A 474 9.93 -16.17 17.62
CA PRO A 474 10.61 -15.98 18.91
C PRO A 474 10.18 -16.97 19.98
N LEU A 475 11.14 -17.42 20.79
CA LEU A 475 10.93 -18.17 22.03
C LEU A 475 10.81 -17.21 23.23
N MET A 476 10.04 -17.58 24.25
CA MET A 476 10.05 -16.90 25.55
C MET A 476 10.51 -17.86 26.64
N ASN A 477 11.60 -17.53 27.35
CA ASN A 477 12.08 -18.34 28.46
C ASN A 477 11.20 -18.14 29.72
N ARG A 478 10.03 -18.78 29.78
CA ARG A 478 9.08 -18.68 30.89
C ARG A 478 8.41 -20.01 31.26
N GLU A 479 8.14 -20.20 32.55
CA GLU A 479 7.21 -21.22 33.05
C GLU A 479 5.80 -20.60 33.22
N PRO A 480 4.76 -21.09 32.52
CA PRO A 480 3.41 -20.57 32.71
C PRO A 480 2.82 -20.97 34.08
N VAL A 481 2.19 -20.01 34.74
CA VAL A 481 1.47 -20.22 36.01
C VAL A 481 0.01 -19.81 35.81
N ILE A 482 -0.91 -20.70 36.17
CA ILE A 482 -2.35 -20.55 36.00
C ILE A 482 -2.96 -20.25 37.36
N ASP A 483 -3.73 -19.17 37.43
CA ASP A 483 -4.56 -18.86 38.61
C ASP A 483 -5.86 -19.69 38.54
N LEU A 484 -6.12 -20.48 39.58
CA LEU A 484 -7.31 -21.32 39.68
C LEU A 484 -8.42 -20.66 40.53
N LEU A 485 -8.15 -19.53 41.19
CA LEU A 485 -9.15 -18.73 41.90
C LEU A 485 -10.03 -17.94 40.93
N GLU A 486 -9.52 -17.57 39.74
CA GLU A 486 -10.33 -17.10 38.60
C GLU A 486 -11.49 -18.07 38.25
N HIS A 487 -11.41 -19.34 38.70
CA HIS A 487 -12.39 -20.40 38.42
C HIS A 487 -13.24 -20.86 39.62
N VAL A 488 -13.19 -20.17 40.77
CA VAL A 488 -14.16 -20.37 41.86
C VAL A 488 -15.50 -19.73 41.47
N PRO A 489 -16.68 -20.37 41.63
CA PRO A 489 -16.96 -21.59 42.40
C PRO A 489 -17.19 -22.84 41.53
N LYS A 490 -16.45 -23.02 40.42
CA LYS A 490 -16.48 -24.27 39.62
C LYS A 490 -15.40 -25.26 40.06
N LEU A 491 -14.29 -24.76 40.61
CA LEU A 491 -13.28 -25.54 41.33
C LEU A 491 -13.42 -25.39 42.86
N ARG A 492 -12.91 -26.38 43.60
CA ARG A 492 -12.65 -26.35 45.04
C ARG A 492 -11.16 -26.12 45.23
N VAL A 493 -10.82 -24.89 45.60
CA VAL A 493 -9.46 -24.36 45.61
C VAL A 493 -9.08 -23.95 47.02
N LYS A 494 -7.87 -24.33 47.46
CA LYS A 494 -7.27 -23.90 48.74
C LYS A 494 -6.24 -22.80 48.47
N ILE A 495 -6.23 -21.78 49.31
CA ILE A 495 -5.30 -20.65 49.18
C ILE A 495 -4.08 -20.89 50.06
N ASP A 496 -2.95 -21.21 49.43
CA ASP A 496 -1.66 -21.35 50.09
C ASP A 496 -0.90 -20.01 50.12
N ASP A 497 -1.21 -19.07 49.22
CA ASP A 497 -0.63 -17.72 49.23
C ASP A 497 -1.13 -16.89 50.43
N THR A 498 -0.26 -16.75 51.43
CA THR A 498 -0.53 -16.01 52.67
C THR A 498 -0.81 -14.53 52.45
N LYS A 499 -0.23 -13.87 51.42
CA LYS A 499 -0.53 -12.46 51.12
C LYS A 499 -1.93 -12.34 50.53
N LEU A 500 -2.30 -13.25 49.64
CA LEU A 500 -3.64 -13.30 49.05
C LEU A 500 -4.72 -13.61 50.08
N LEU A 501 -4.46 -14.56 51.01
CA LEU A 501 -5.34 -14.84 52.13
C LEU A 501 -5.56 -13.60 53.01
N THR A 502 -4.51 -12.88 53.39
CA THR A 502 -4.61 -11.60 54.12
C THR A 502 -5.47 -10.60 53.36
N ASN A 503 -5.21 -10.38 52.07
CA ASN A 503 -5.99 -9.45 51.23
C ASN A 503 -7.48 -9.81 51.15
N ILE A 504 -7.83 -11.11 51.18
CA ILE A 504 -9.22 -11.57 51.23
C ILE A 504 -9.85 -11.26 52.60
N LEU A 505 -9.12 -11.47 53.69
CA LEU A 505 -9.60 -11.16 55.05
C LEU A 505 -9.84 -9.66 55.25
N GLU A 506 -8.96 -8.79 54.71
CA GLU A 506 -9.16 -7.33 54.71
C GLU A 506 -10.49 -6.93 54.05
N ARG A 507 -10.82 -7.51 52.88
CA ARG A 507 -12.07 -7.23 52.15
C ARG A 507 -13.34 -7.56 52.95
N TYR A 508 -13.27 -8.51 53.90
CA TYR A 508 -14.40 -8.85 54.77
C TYR A 508 -14.46 -8.04 56.07
N LYS A 509 -13.38 -7.34 56.48
CA LYS A 509 -13.38 -6.52 57.72
C LYS A 509 -14.54 -5.53 57.85
N PRO A 510 -15.00 -4.81 56.79
CA PRO A 510 -16.15 -3.91 56.92
C PRO A 510 -17.43 -4.66 57.30
N LYS A 511 -17.80 -5.70 56.54
CA LYS A 511 -19.01 -6.51 56.81
C LYS A 511 -18.96 -7.23 58.15
N LEU A 512 -17.77 -7.63 58.61
CA LEU A 512 -17.56 -8.21 59.94
C LEU A 512 -17.90 -7.22 61.08
N ARG A 513 -17.78 -5.90 60.87
CA ARG A 513 -18.21 -4.89 61.87
C ARG A 513 -19.72 -4.82 62.04
N GLU A 514 -20.50 -5.25 61.04
CA GLU A 514 -21.96 -5.29 61.10
C GLU A 514 -22.54 -6.55 61.78
N LEU A 515 -21.68 -7.41 62.34
CA LEU A 515 -22.08 -8.58 63.11
C LEU A 515 -22.07 -8.27 64.61
N LYS A 516 -22.96 -8.91 65.38
CA LYS A 516 -22.88 -8.90 66.84
C LYS A 516 -21.53 -9.46 67.28
N GLU A 517 -20.95 -8.95 68.37
CA GLU A 517 -19.54 -9.20 68.71
C GLU A 517 -19.15 -10.69 68.76
N ASN A 518 -20.00 -11.52 69.35
CA ASN A 518 -19.78 -12.98 69.43
C ASN A 518 -19.77 -13.64 68.03
N ASP A 519 -20.63 -13.20 67.10
CA ASP A 519 -20.58 -13.65 65.70
C ASP A 519 -19.34 -13.11 64.99
N ARG A 520 -18.91 -11.87 65.27
CA ARG A 520 -17.75 -11.22 64.63
C ARG A 520 -16.42 -11.93 64.97
N LYS A 521 -16.21 -12.31 66.23
CA LYS A 521 -14.98 -12.99 66.68
C LYS A 521 -14.83 -14.37 66.04
N GLU A 522 -15.89 -15.17 66.00
CA GLU A 522 -15.87 -16.53 65.45
C GLU A 522 -15.85 -16.55 63.92
N ALA A 523 -16.57 -15.63 63.26
CA ALA A 523 -16.67 -15.58 61.80
C ALA A 523 -15.32 -15.41 61.10
N LEU A 524 -14.34 -14.73 61.72
CA LEU A 524 -13.00 -14.59 61.15
C LEU A 524 -12.32 -15.95 60.96
N ASN A 525 -12.40 -16.83 61.97
CA ASN A 525 -11.83 -18.17 61.90
C ASN A 525 -12.57 -19.04 60.87
N TRP A 526 -13.90 -18.90 60.75
CA TRP A 526 -14.67 -19.60 59.74
C TRP A 526 -14.32 -19.16 58.31
N ILE A 527 -14.03 -17.87 58.10
CA ILE A 527 -13.55 -17.34 56.80
C ILE A 527 -12.16 -17.92 56.48
N ILE A 528 -11.26 -17.97 57.47
CA ILE A 528 -9.92 -18.56 57.31
C ILE A 528 -10.03 -20.04 56.93
N ASP A 529 -10.80 -20.85 57.65
CA ASP A 529 -10.98 -22.27 57.32
C ASP A 529 -11.59 -22.48 55.93
N HIS A 530 -12.57 -21.65 55.57
CA HIS A 530 -13.22 -21.72 54.27
C HIS A 530 -12.21 -21.48 53.13
N PHE A 531 -11.47 -20.37 53.14
CA PHE A 531 -10.56 -20.04 52.02
C PHE A 531 -9.21 -20.77 52.07
N LYS A 532 -8.63 -20.98 53.27
CA LYS A 532 -7.30 -21.61 53.40
C LYS A 532 -7.35 -23.14 53.26
N TYR A 533 -8.44 -23.78 53.68
CA TYR A 533 -8.56 -25.25 53.68
C TYR A 533 -9.72 -25.78 52.82
N SER A 534 -10.40 -24.92 52.06
CA SER A 534 -11.58 -25.25 51.24
C SER A 534 -12.71 -25.92 52.04
N ALA A 535 -12.89 -25.55 53.30
CA ALA A 535 -13.87 -26.14 54.20
C ALA A 535 -15.31 -25.73 53.80
N TYR A 536 -16.24 -26.69 53.79
CA TYR A 536 -17.66 -26.40 53.63
C TYR A 536 -18.26 -25.88 54.95
N LYS A 537 -19.41 -25.19 54.90
CA LYS A 537 -20.16 -24.75 56.10
C LYS A 537 -20.47 -25.91 57.04
N GLU A 538 -20.67 -27.12 56.53
CA GLU A 538 -20.90 -28.34 57.34
C GLU A 538 -19.64 -28.85 58.06
N ASP A 539 -18.45 -28.69 57.47
CA ASP A 539 -17.18 -29.00 58.12
C ASP A 539 -16.93 -28.03 59.27
N ILE A 540 -17.20 -26.74 59.05
CA ILE A 540 -17.09 -25.67 60.05
C ILE A 540 -18.09 -25.88 61.20
N ILE A 541 -19.34 -26.22 60.89
CA ILE A 541 -20.36 -26.60 61.90
C ILE A 541 -19.87 -27.75 62.78
N LYS A 542 -19.28 -28.80 62.20
CA LYS A 542 -18.73 -29.93 62.95
C LYS A 542 -17.49 -29.54 63.76
N LYS A 543 -16.52 -28.85 63.16
CA LYS A 543 -15.24 -28.46 63.78
C LYS A 543 -15.42 -27.60 65.03
N TYR A 544 -16.41 -26.71 65.04
CA TYR A 544 -16.65 -25.79 66.16
C TYR A 544 -17.87 -26.17 67.04
N GLY A 545 -18.68 -27.16 66.66
CA GLY A 545 -19.85 -27.60 67.42
C GLY A 545 -21.05 -26.63 67.39
N ILE A 546 -21.20 -25.83 66.32
CA ILE A 546 -22.06 -24.64 66.32
C ILE A 546 -23.38 -24.84 65.56
N ASN A 547 -24.47 -24.27 66.09
CA ASN A 547 -25.80 -24.35 65.49
C ASN A 547 -25.82 -23.96 64.00
N LYS A 548 -26.32 -24.87 63.15
CA LYS A 548 -26.39 -24.72 61.68
C LYS A 548 -27.09 -23.43 61.22
N ARG A 549 -28.12 -22.95 61.93
CA ARG A 549 -28.81 -21.68 61.59
C ARG A 549 -27.90 -20.45 61.80
N ARG A 550 -27.00 -20.47 62.80
CA ARG A 550 -26.06 -19.37 63.09
C ARG A 550 -25.02 -19.23 61.98
N VAL A 551 -24.34 -20.33 61.62
CA VAL A 551 -23.31 -20.33 60.56
C VAL A 551 -23.90 -19.93 59.20
N ILE A 552 -25.07 -20.48 58.84
CA ILE A 552 -25.75 -20.12 57.58
C ILE A 552 -26.12 -18.62 57.57
N ARG A 553 -26.70 -18.08 58.64
CA ARG A 553 -27.05 -16.64 58.75
C ARG A 553 -25.83 -15.75 58.53
N VAL A 554 -24.72 -16.04 59.21
CA VAL A 554 -23.49 -15.23 59.15
C VAL A 554 -22.86 -15.29 57.75
N PHE A 555 -22.67 -16.49 57.19
CA PHE A 555 -22.12 -16.63 55.83
C PHE A 555 -23.01 -15.94 54.78
N ASN A 556 -24.33 -16.03 54.92
CA ASN A 556 -25.26 -15.35 54.02
C ASN A 556 -25.16 -13.83 54.13
N LYS A 557 -25.04 -13.25 55.34
CA LYS A 557 -24.83 -11.80 55.51
C LYS A 557 -23.48 -11.33 54.96
N LEU A 558 -22.42 -12.15 55.06
CA LEU A 558 -21.12 -11.86 54.45
C LEU A 558 -21.16 -11.99 52.90
N GLY A 559 -22.06 -12.83 52.37
CA GLY A 559 -22.19 -13.15 50.94
C GLY A 559 -21.42 -14.41 50.50
N ILE A 560 -20.96 -15.24 51.45
CA ILE A 560 -20.07 -16.38 51.20
C ILE A 560 -20.88 -17.65 50.90
N LYS A 561 -20.58 -18.28 49.76
CA LYS A 561 -21.22 -19.51 49.26
C LYS A 561 -20.24 -20.68 49.35
N ASP A 562 -20.76 -21.89 49.52
CA ASP A 562 -19.93 -23.10 49.55
C ASP A 562 -19.29 -23.41 48.19
N TYR A 563 -18.10 -24.02 48.24
CA TYR A 563 -17.47 -24.67 47.10
C TYR A 563 -18.36 -25.80 46.55
N PRO A 564 -18.21 -26.18 45.26
CA PRO A 564 -18.94 -27.32 44.71
C PRO A 564 -18.51 -28.59 45.44
N ARG A 565 -19.46 -29.46 45.84
CA ARG A 565 -19.12 -30.70 46.56
C ARG A 565 -18.38 -31.67 45.63
N VAL A 566 -17.06 -31.75 45.79
CA VAL A 566 -16.13 -32.59 45.00
C VAL A 566 -15.04 -33.20 45.89
N LYS A 567 -14.52 -34.36 45.46
CA LYS A 567 -13.60 -35.20 46.24
C LYS A 567 -12.22 -34.56 46.48
N HIS A 568 -11.60 -34.05 45.42
CA HIS A 568 -10.23 -33.52 45.46
C HIS A 568 -10.21 -32.02 45.81
N VAL A 569 -9.03 -31.43 45.98
CA VAL A 569 -8.80 -29.98 46.18
C VAL A 569 -7.58 -29.57 45.37
N PHE A 570 -7.62 -28.42 44.69
CA PHE A 570 -6.47 -27.85 43.97
C PHE A 570 -5.90 -26.64 44.71
N THR A 571 -4.63 -26.29 44.46
CA THR A 571 -3.97 -25.06 44.94
C THR A 571 -4.47 -23.84 44.18
N ASP A 572 -4.32 -22.64 44.76
CA ASP A 572 -4.67 -21.37 44.11
C ASP A 572 -3.88 -21.11 42.82
N LYS A 573 -2.63 -21.60 42.76
CA LYS A 573 -1.74 -21.47 41.60
C LYS A 573 -1.30 -22.84 41.12
N LEU A 574 -1.38 -23.06 39.81
CA LEU A 574 -0.90 -24.26 39.12
C LEU A 574 0.26 -23.87 38.19
N LYS A 575 1.47 -24.34 38.50
CA LYS A 575 2.62 -24.23 37.60
C LYS A 575 2.55 -25.30 36.50
N VAL A 576 2.74 -24.92 35.25
CA VAL A 576 2.89 -25.87 34.14
C VAL A 576 4.33 -26.37 34.09
N THR A 577 4.63 -27.42 34.85
CA THR A 577 5.93 -28.10 34.80
C THR A 577 6.12 -28.86 33.49
N LYS A 578 7.36 -29.14 33.08
CA LYS A 578 7.63 -29.97 31.88
C LYS A 578 6.93 -31.34 31.90
N ALA A 579 6.86 -31.98 33.06
CA ALA A 579 6.11 -33.24 33.22
C ALA A 579 4.61 -33.06 32.99
N PHE A 580 3.99 -32.00 33.55
CA PHE A 580 2.57 -31.72 33.28
C PHE A 580 2.34 -31.30 31.82
N ALA A 581 3.26 -30.55 31.20
CA ALA A 581 3.21 -30.23 29.78
C ALA A 581 3.23 -31.49 28.90
N ARG A 582 4.03 -32.50 29.25
CA ARG A 582 4.04 -33.81 28.59
C ARG A 582 2.70 -34.54 28.71
N PHE A 583 2.10 -34.56 29.91
CA PHE A 583 0.73 -35.07 30.09
C PHE A 583 -0.29 -34.31 29.23
N LEU A 584 -0.19 -32.97 29.14
CA LEU A 584 -1.06 -32.19 28.28
C LEU A 584 -0.88 -32.54 26.80
N GLY A 585 0.34 -32.89 26.37
CA GLY A 585 0.61 -33.45 25.05
C GLY A 585 -0.14 -34.76 24.80
N TYR A 586 0.07 -35.77 25.66
CA TYR A 586 -0.66 -37.06 25.56
C TYR A 586 -2.18 -36.85 25.60
N TYR A 587 -2.68 -35.95 26.47
CA TYR A 587 -4.10 -35.65 26.57
C TYR A 587 -4.65 -34.94 25.33
N VAL A 588 -3.86 -34.10 24.65
CA VAL A 588 -4.30 -33.40 23.43
C VAL A 588 -4.37 -34.33 22.22
N ALA A 589 -3.53 -35.37 22.18
CA ALA A 589 -3.65 -36.50 21.25
C ALA A 589 -4.79 -37.45 21.70
N GLU A 590 -4.46 -38.37 22.59
CA GLU A 590 -5.19 -39.61 22.93
C GLU A 590 -6.24 -39.45 24.05
N GLY A 591 -6.41 -38.24 24.59
CA GLY A 591 -7.29 -38.00 25.72
C GLY A 591 -8.72 -37.61 25.34
N HIS A 592 -9.74 -38.15 26.02
CA HIS A 592 -11.12 -37.68 25.89
C HIS A 592 -11.82 -37.49 27.24
N SER A 593 -12.99 -36.84 27.21
CA SER A 593 -13.89 -36.80 28.37
C SER A 593 -15.37 -36.81 27.94
N LYS A 594 -16.03 -37.95 28.18
CA LYS A 594 -17.44 -38.19 27.78
C LYS A 594 -18.35 -37.17 28.47
N LYS A 595 -19.31 -36.55 27.75
CA LYS A 595 -20.11 -35.39 28.20
C LYS A 595 -20.69 -35.57 29.60
N ASN A 596 -21.38 -36.69 29.82
CA ASN A 596 -22.10 -37.01 31.06
C ASN A 596 -21.23 -37.73 32.12
N SER A 597 -19.97 -38.03 31.85
CA SER A 597 -19.05 -38.67 32.81
C SER A 597 -18.32 -37.63 33.69
N GLN A 598 -17.84 -38.06 34.86
CA GLN A 598 -16.85 -37.32 35.66
C GLN A 598 -15.40 -37.80 35.39
N THR A 599 -15.20 -38.74 34.46
CA THR A 599 -13.88 -39.23 34.07
C THR A 599 -13.18 -38.34 33.04
N VAL A 600 -11.86 -38.31 33.16
CA VAL A 600 -10.92 -38.08 32.05
C VAL A 600 -10.33 -39.45 31.70
N GLU A 601 -10.18 -39.74 30.41
CA GLU A 601 -9.78 -41.05 29.89
C GLU A 601 -8.70 -40.82 28.83
N VAL A 602 -7.60 -41.58 28.87
CA VAL A 602 -6.53 -41.56 27.85
C VAL A 602 -6.32 -42.99 27.40
N THR A 603 -6.26 -43.22 26.09
CA THR A 603 -6.19 -44.56 25.47
C THR A 603 -4.98 -44.67 24.57
N ASN A 604 -4.08 -45.63 24.78
CA ASN A 604 -2.94 -45.86 23.88
C ASN A 604 -2.38 -47.29 24.07
N TYR A 605 -1.93 -47.91 22.99
CA TYR A 605 -1.38 -49.27 23.00
C TYR A 605 0.00 -49.39 23.68
N ASN A 606 0.76 -48.29 23.81
CA ASN A 606 2.02 -48.26 24.56
C ASN A 606 1.72 -48.00 26.04
N HIS A 607 1.71 -49.07 26.86
CA HIS A 607 1.34 -48.98 28.27
C HIS A 607 2.22 -48.03 29.10
N LYS A 608 3.48 -47.79 28.70
CA LYS A 608 4.34 -46.75 29.30
C LYS A 608 3.69 -45.36 29.31
N ILE A 609 2.95 -45.00 28.25
CA ILE A 609 2.29 -43.69 28.11
C ILE A 609 1.14 -43.60 29.12
N LEU A 610 0.43 -44.70 29.38
CA LEU A 610 -0.63 -44.78 30.39
C LEU A 610 -0.06 -44.67 31.81
N GLU A 611 1.09 -45.31 32.07
CA GLU A 611 1.82 -45.26 33.34
C GLU A 611 2.38 -43.86 33.63
N ASP A 612 3.06 -43.23 32.66
CA ASP A 612 3.53 -41.84 32.77
C ASP A 612 2.34 -40.87 32.98
N CYS A 613 1.21 -41.08 32.28
CA CYS A 613 -0.02 -40.34 32.56
C CYS A 613 -0.51 -40.53 34.00
N HIS A 614 -0.52 -41.76 34.52
CA HIS A 614 -0.94 -42.07 35.89
C HIS A 614 -0.05 -41.33 36.90
N ASP A 615 1.27 -41.47 36.80
CA ASP A 615 2.19 -40.91 37.79
C ASP A 615 2.30 -39.37 37.70
N ILE A 616 2.23 -38.76 36.51
CA ILE A 616 2.17 -37.30 36.38
C ILE A 616 0.93 -36.74 37.09
N ILE A 617 -0.25 -37.33 36.88
CA ILE A 617 -1.50 -36.83 37.49
C ILE A 617 -1.58 -37.13 38.99
N LYS A 618 -1.11 -38.30 39.43
CA LYS A 618 -0.98 -38.67 40.83
C LYS A 618 -0.03 -37.76 41.59
N LYS A 619 1.14 -37.44 41.01
CA LYS A 619 2.13 -36.52 41.59
C LYS A 619 1.69 -35.05 41.57
N THR A 620 0.99 -34.61 40.53
CA THR A 620 0.58 -33.20 40.37
C THR A 620 -0.70 -32.86 41.16
N PHE A 621 -1.64 -33.80 41.31
CA PHE A 621 -2.98 -33.52 41.86
C PHE A 621 -3.46 -34.48 42.96
N GLY A 622 -2.70 -35.51 43.32
CA GLY A 622 -3.15 -36.55 44.25
C GLY A 622 -4.33 -37.38 43.71
N ILE A 623 -4.48 -37.45 42.38
CA ILE A 623 -5.55 -38.21 41.71
C ILE A 623 -4.93 -39.51 41.19
N VAL A 624 -5.28 -40.63 41.82
CA VAL A 624 -4.90 -41.97 41.33
C VAL A 624 -5.76 -42.31 40.10
N GLY A 625 -5.11 -42.73 39.01
CA GLY A 625 -5.78 -43.23 37.80
C GLY A 625 -6.02 -44.74 37.86
N ASP A 626 -7.16 -45.18 37.34
CA ASP A 626 -7.51 -46.59 37.14
C ASP A 626 -6.85 -47.08 35.83
N LEU A 627 -5.81 -47.92 35.95
CA LEU A 627 -5.00 -48.44 34.84
C LEU A 627 -5.59 -49.75 34.30
N ARG A 628 -6.01 -49.73 33.04
CA ARG A 628 -6.71 -50.85 32.40
C ARG A 628 -5.94 -51.35 31.17
N TYR A 629 -4.91 -52.15 31.42
CA TYR A 629 -4.06 -52.72 30.37
C TYR A 629 -4.84 -53.53 29.32
N ARG A 630 -5.95 -54.20 29.69
CA ARG A 630 -6.84 -54.90 28.73
C ARG A 630 -7.62 -53.96 27.82
N ASP A 631 -8.02 -52.80 28.34
CA ASP A 631 -8.77 -51.78 27.60
C ASP A 631 -7.82 -50.78 26.88
N ASN A 632 -6.50 -50.93 27.07
CA ASN A 632 -5.44 -50.00 26.68
C ASN A 632 -5.71 -48.55 27.15
N ALA A 633 -6.22 -48.39 28.38
CA ALA A 633 -6.73 -47.12 28.88
C ALA A 633 -6.26 -46.78 30.31
N VAL A 634 -6.23 -45.47 30.64
CA VAL A 634 -6.15 -44.96 32.02
C VAL A 634 -7.29 -43.98 32.31
N LEU A 635 -8.02 -44.20 33.41
CA LEU A 635 -9.23 -43.44 33.78
C LEU A 635 -9.05 -42.64 35.09
N PHE A 636 -9.19 -41.32 35.02
CA PHE A 636 -9.11 -40.43 36.17
C PHE A 636 -10.51 -39.95 36.59
N HIS A 637 -11.02 -40.47 37.70
CA HIS A 637 -12.36 -40.17 38.23
C HIS A 637 -12.41 -38.82 38.97
N SER A 638 -12.13 -37.71 38.28
CA SER A 638 -12.12 -36.36 38.86
C SER A 638 -12.79 -35.32 37.98
N LYS A 639 -13.98 -34.87 38.41
CA LYS A 639 -14.72 -33.74 37.85
C LYS A 639 -13.90 -32.45 37.76
N GLN A 640 -12.94 -32.25 38.67
CA GLN A 640 -12.06 -31.09 38.67
C GLN A 640 -10.93 -31.20 37.66
N LEU A 641 -10.31 -32.38 37.50
CA LEU A 641 -9.31 -32.57 36.45
C LEU A 641 -9.95 -32.43 35.06
N LYS A 642 -11.17 -32.97 34.87
CA LYS A 642 -11.97 -32.74 33.68
C LYS A 642 -12.20 -31.24 33.45
N TYR A 643 -12.65 -30.49 34.45
CA TYR A 643 -12.88 -29.05 34.32
C TYR A 643 -11.58 -28.25 34.04
N LEU A 644 -10.47 -28.59 34.71
CA LEU A 644 -9.15 -28.00 34.48
C LEU A 644 -8.69 -28.18 33.03
N LEU A 645 -8.68 -29.41 32.52
CA LEU A 645 -8.23 -29.68 31.15
C LEU A 645 -9.14 -29.04 30.10
N SER A 646 -10.45 -29.04 30.33
CA SER A 646 -11.43 -28.80 29.26
C SER A 646 -12.15 -27.45 29.30
N ASP A 647 -12.06 -26.70 30.39
CA ASP A 647 -12.69 -25.40 30.57
C ASP A 647 -11.71 -24.31 31.07
N VAL A 648 -10.65 -24.66 31.82
CA VAL A 648 -9.55 -23.74 32.23
C VAL A 648 -8.48 -23.67 31.14
N LEU A 649 -7.82 -24.81 30.87
CA LEU A 649 -6.76 -24.96 29.85
C LEU A 649 -7.31 -25.08 28.42
N LYS A 650 -8.59 -25.42 28.28
CA LYS A 650 -9.31 -25.53 27.00
C LYS A 650 -8.69 -26.51 26.00
N CYS A 651 -8.03 -27.56 26.47
CA CYS A 651 -7.37 -28.62 25.67
C CYS A 651 -8.31 -29.45 24.76
N GLY A 652 -9.62 -29.19 24.77
CA GLY A 652 -10.62 -29.97 24.03
C GLY A 652 -11.04 -31.29 24.67
N LYS A 653 -12.30 -31.67 24.44
CA LYS A 653 -12.96 -32.84 25.08
C LYS A 653 -12.87 -34.12 24.22
N GLY A 654 -12.44 -33.99 22.96
CA GLY A 654 -12.20 -35.05 21.97
C GLY A 654 -11.78 -34.45 20.61
N ALA A 655 -11.27 -35.28 19.69
CA ALA A 655 -10.52 -34.91 18.47
C ALA A 655 -10.84 -33.55 17.83
N TYR A 656 -12.06 -33.32 17.33
CA TYR A 656 -12.47 -32.08 16.65
C TYR A 656 -12.36 -30.79 17.49
N THR A 657 -12.19 -30.90 18.80
CA THR A 657 -12.10 -29.77 19.74
C THR A 657 -10.72 -29.59 20.37
N LYS A 658 -9.76 -30.46 20.04
CA LYS A 658 -8.40 -30.45 20.61
C LYS A 658 -7.64 -29.20 20.20
N ARG A 659 -6.94 -28.58 21.15
CA ARG A 659 -6.13 -27.36 20.99
C ARG A 659 -4.98 -27.38 21.99
N VAL A 660 -3.90 -26.69 21.66
CA VAL A 660 -2.82 -26.40 22.62
C VAL A 660 -3.30 -25.30 23.58
N PRO A 661 -3.01 -25.36 24.89
CA PRO A 661 -3.28 -24.26 25.81
C PRO A 661 -2.56 -22.98 25.36
N SER A 662 -3.28 -21.86 25.22
CA SER A 662 -2.69 -20.57 24.79
C SER A 662 -1.57 -20.08 25.71
N GLN A 663 -1.57 -20.54 26.97
CA GLN A 663 -0.54 -20.28 27.97
C GLN A 663 0.83 -20.91 27.63
N ILE A 664 0.88 -22.01 26.86
CA ILE A 664 2.15 -22.71 26.57
C ILE A 664 2.69 -22.46 25.16
N LEU A 665 1.93 -21.79 24.28
CA LEU A 665 2.35 -21.50 22.90
C LEU A 665 3.60 -20.61 22.81
N LEU A 666 3.88 -19.80 23.83
CA LEU A 666 5.15 -19.10 24.04
C LEU A 666 5.69 -19.40 25.46
N ALA A 667 6.00 -20.66 25.74
CA ALA A 667 6.68 -21.09 26.97
C ALA A 667 8.18 -21.36 26.71
N SER A 668 8.91 -21.73 27.77
CA SER A 668 10.31 -22.16 27.65
C SER A 668 10.47 -23.39 26.75
N GLU A 669 11.65 -23.53 26.16
CA GLU A 669 11.96 -24.61 25.21
C GLU A 669 11.69 -26.01 25.81
N GLU A 670 11.98 -26.24 27.09
CA GLU A 670 11.65 -27.49 27.79
C GLU A 670 10.15 -27.80 27.88
N ILE A 671 9.30 -26.77 28.03
CA ILE A 671 7.85 -26.95 28.18
C ILE A 671 7.22 -27.21 26.82
N ILE A 672 7.66 -26.47 25.79
CA ILE A 672 7.21 -26.67 24.41
C ILE A 672 7.68 -28.05 23.91
N SER A 673 8.93 -28.45 24.16
CA SER A 673 9.43 -29.76 23.73
C SER A 673 8.74 -30.92 24.43
N ASN A 674 8.51 -30.85 25.74
CA ASN A 674 7.80 -31.90 26.47
C ASN A 674 6.34 -32.03 26.02
N PHE A 675 5.64 -30.92 25.75
CA PHE A 675 4.30 -30.99 25.17
C PHE A 675 4.30 -31.63 23.77
N LEU A 676 5.21 -31.22 22.89
CA LEU A 676 5.32 -31.80 21.55
C LEU A 676 5.69 -33.29 21.62
N TYR A 677 6.64 -33.70 22.47
CA TYR A 677 6.96 -35.11 22.72
C TYR A 677 5.72 -35.90 23.13
N GLY A 678 4.94 -35.39 24.09
CA GLY A 678 3.71 -36.04 24.52
C GLY A 678 2.67 -36.16 23.39
N TYR A 679 2.51 -35.09 22.60
CA TYR A 679 1.57 -35.09 21.48
C TYR A 679 2.00 -36.07 20.36
N PHE A 680 3.26 -36.01 19.92
CA PHE A 680 3.79 -36.89 18.87
C PHE A 680 3.94 -38.34 19.34
N SER A 681 4.07 -38.64 20.63
CA SER A 681 4.09 -40.03 21.12
C SER A 681 2.70 -40.70 21.08
N GLY A 682 1.62 -39.91 21.01
CA GLY A 682 0.25 -40.39 20.76
C GLY A 682 -0.14 -40.29 19.27
N ASP A 683 -0.37 -39.06 18.80
CA ASP A 683 -0.90 -38.74 17.45
C ASP A 683 0.17 -38.77 16.33
N GLY A 684 1.45 -38.97 16.67
CA GLY A 684 2.55 -38.88 15.73
C GLY A 684 2.83 -40.18 14.97
N GLY A 685 3.08 -40.05 13.66
CA GLY A 685 3.38 -41.18 12.78
C GLY A 685 4.60 -40.95 11.89
N ILE A 686 5.06 -42.02 11.24
CA ILE A 686 5.95 -41.95 10.08
C ILE A 686 5.13 -42.30 8.84
N ILE A 687 5.21 -41.48 7.79
CA ILE A 687 4.67 -41.83 6.47
C ILE A 687 5.82 -42.30 5.59
N ASP A 688 5.76 -43.54 5.11
CA ASP A 688 6.69 -44.09 4.12
C ASP A 688 6.04 -44.10 2.74
N LYS A 689 6.50 -43.22 1.85
CA LYS A 689 6.03 -43.13 0.46
C LYS A 689 6.90 -44.00 -0.44
N LYS A 690 6.24 -44.73 -1.34
CA LYS A 690 6.91 -45.65 -2.30
C LYS A 690 7.66 -44.93 -3.44
N ASP A 691 7.53 -43.61 -3.55
CA ASP A 691 8.23 -42.77 -4.53
C ASP A 691 9.41 -42.01 -3.89
N ASP A 692 10.23 -41.38 -4.73
CA ASP A 692 11.39 -40.58 -4.27
C ASP A 692 11.02 -39.24 -3.61
N SER A 693 9.76 -39.04 -3.20
CA SER A 693 9.39 -37.95 -2.28
C SER A 693 9.81 -38.23 -0.84
N GLY A 694 9.98 -39.53 -0.50
CA GLY A 694 10.64 -39.98 0.73
C GLY A 694 9.80 -39.91 2.00
N ARG A 695 10.43 -40.31 3.11
CA ARG A 695 9.82 -40.46 4.44
C ARG A 695 9.70 -39.14 5.18
N CYS A 696 8.63 -38.97 5.97
CA CYS A 696 8.44 -37.85 6.89
C CYS A 696 7.87 -38.32 8.24
N ILE A 697 8.14 -37.54 9.30
CA ILE A 697 7.36 -37.60 10.54
C ILE A 697 6.12 -36.72 10.33
N CYS A 698 4.93 -37.17 10.75
CA CYS A 698 3.70 -36.38 10.68
C CYS A 698 3.01 -36.27 12.04
N ALA A 699 2.53 -35.07 12.34
CA ALA A 699 1.36 -34.89 13.21
C ALA A 699 0.10 -34.90 12.33
N ALA A 700 -1.00 -35.46 12.82
CA ALA A 700 -2.27 -35.50 12.09
C ALA A 700 -3.46 -35.32 13.02
N SER A 701 -4.39 -34.42 12.69
CA SER A 701 -5.59 -34.19 13.50
C SER A 701 -6.83 -33.84 12.68
N LYS A 702 -7.99 -34.12 13.26
CA LYS A 702 -9.29 -33.62 12.79
C LYS A 702 -9.45 -32.11 12.96
N ASN A 703 -8.71 -31.46 13.85
CA ASN A 703 -8.77 -30.02 14.03
C ASN A 703 -7.65 -29.30 13.26
N LYS A 704 -8.03 -28.47 12.27
CA LYS A 704 -7.10 -27.61 11.53
C LYS A 704 -6.30 -26.71 12.47
N ASP A 705 -6.94 -26.14 13.49
CA ASP A 705 -6.29 -25.16 14.36
C ASP A 705 -5.29 -25.80 15.33
N LEU A 706 -5.46 -27.08 15.67
CA LEU A 706 -4.42 -27.82 16.39
C LEU A 706 -3.16 -27.95 15.53
N MET A 707 -3.30 -28.14 14.21
CA MET A 707 -2.13 -28.14 13.31
C MET A 707 -1.52 -26.74 13.15
N GLN A 708 -2.30 -25.66 13.30
CA GLN A 708 -1.76 -24.29 13.40
C GLN A 708 -0.97 -24.09 14.70
N ASP A 709 -1.51 -24.54 15.85
CA ASP A 709 -0.84 -24.51 17.15
C ASP A 709 0.50 -25.29 17.11
N ILE A 710 0.47 -26.53 16.64
CA ILE A 710 1.66 -27.39 16.51
C ILE A 710 2.68 -26.78 15.54
N THR A 711 2.24 -26.16 14.44
CA THR A 711 3.13 -25.43 13.51
C THR A 711 3.82 -24.25 14.20
N PHE A 712 3.09 -23.47 15.00
CA PHE A 712 3.65 -22.35 15.76
C PHE A 712 4.68 -22.82 16.81
N MET A 713 4.45 -23.97 17.45
CA MET A 713 5.42 -24.58 18.37
C MET A 713 6.66 -25.10 17.63
N LEU A 714 6.51 -25.75 16.48
CA LEU A 714 7.65 -26.26 15.67
C LEU A 714 8.51 -25.12 15.11
N LEU A 715 7.90 -24.02 14.67
CA LEU A 715 8.61 -22.84 14.19
C LEU A 715 9.54 -22.22 15.24
N GLN A 716 9.27 -22.34 16.54
CA GLN A 716 10.17 -21.83 17.59
C GLN A 716 11.52 -22.56 17.61
N PHE A 717 11.54 -23.86 17.32
CA PHE A 717 12.76 -24.65 17.16
C PHE A 717 13.48 -24.43 15.82
N GLY A 718 12.87 -23.67 14.90
CA GLY A 718 13.30 -23.56 13.50
C GLY A 718 12.95 -24.79 12.65
N ILE A 719 11.92 -25.55 13.03
CA ILE A 719 11.42 -26.72 12.30
C ILE A 719 10.19 -26.30 11.50
N VAL A 720 10.27 -26.34 10.17
CA VAL A 720 9.16 -25.94 9.30
C VAL A 720 8.42 -27.18 8.77
N PRO A 721 7.16 -27.42 9.17
CA PRO A 721 6.36 -28.50 8.60
C PRO A 721 5.71 -28.08 7.26
N THR A 722 5.45 -29.07 6.39
CA THR A 722 4.48 -28.93 5.29
C THR A 722 3.08 -29.21 5.81
N LEU A 723 2.16 -28.27 5.65
CA LEU A 723 0.73 -28.44 5.93
C LEU A 723 0.04 -29.17 4.78
N THR A 724 -0.67 -30.25 5.07
CA THR A 724 -1.52 -30.97 4.09
C THR A 724 -2.91 -31.27 4.67
N HIS A 725 -3.89 -31.49 3.81
CA HIS A 725 -5.23 -31.98 4.20
C HIS A 725 -5.53 -33.25 3.39
N ASN A 726 -5.65 -34.37 4.10
CA ASN A 726 -6.07 -35.64 3.51
C ASN A 726 -7.59 -35.63 3.41
N LYS A 727 -8.12 -35.49 2.19
CA LYS A 727 -9.58 -35.41 1.93
C LYS A 727 -10.33 -36.73 2.21
N TYR A 728 -9.65 -37.87 2.23
CA TYR A 728 -10.28 -39.18 2.44
C TYR A 728 -10.51 -39.47 3.93
N THR A 729 -9.52 -39.15 4.77
CA THR A 729 -9.64 -39.25 6.24
C THR A 729 -10.18 -37.96 6.87
N ASP A 730 -10.27 -36.88 6.09
CA ASP A 730 -10.51 -35.50 6.53
C ASP A 730 -9.62 -35.15 7.74
N MET A 731 -8.31 -35.29 7.56
CA MET A 731 -7.31 -34.94 8.57
C MET A 731 -6.36 -33.89 8.02
N TYR A 732 -6.14 -32.85 8.82
CA TYR A 732 -5.07 -31.87 8.63
C TYR A 732 -3.78 -32.46 9.19
N GLN A 733 -2.66 -32.25 8.52
CA GLN A 733 -1.38 -32.85 8.89
C GLN A 733 -0.27 -31.79 8.83
N ALA A 734 0.65 -31.85 9.79
CA ALA A 734 1.89 -31.10 9.79
C ALA A 734 3.05 -32.09 9.61
N ASN A 735 3.70 -32.05 8.45
CA ASN A 735 4.66 -33.05 8.00
C ASN A 735 6.09 -32.50 8.07
N ILE A 736 6.95 -33.12 8.87
CA ILE A 736 8.37 -32.79 8.99
C ILE A 736 9.13 -33.69 7.99
N HIS A 737 9.50 -33.10 6.86
CA HIS A 737 10.32 -33.72 5.82
C HIS A 737 11.82 -33.46 6.07
N ASN A 738 12.68 -34.08 5.25
CA ASN A 738 14.14 -33.97 5.26
C ASN A 738 14.81 -34.58 6.52
N SER A 739 15.84 -35.42 6.30
CA SER A 739 16.59 -36.08 7.36
C SER A 739 17.24 -35.10 8.34
N GLU A 740 17.62 -33.90 7.90
CA GLU A 740 18.19 -32.87 8.78
C GLU A 740 17.17 -32.31 9.77
N LYS A 741 15.93 -32.03 9.33
CA LYS A 741 14.87 -31.51 10.21
C LYS A 741 14.19 -32.60 11.04
N ILE A 742 14.14 -33.83 10.52
CA ILE A 742 13.82 -35.03 11.32
C ILE A 742 14.86 -35.23 12.43
N LYS A 743 16.16 -35.05 12.13
CA LYS A 743 17.22 -35.11 13.15
C LYS A 743 17.05 -34.00 14.20
N GLU A 744 16.89 -32.74 13.80
CA GLU A 744 16.63 -31.64 14.74
C GLU A 744 15.38 -31.89 15.61
N PHE A 745 14.32 -32.48 15.05
CA PHE A 745 13.13 -32.86 15.80
C PHE A 745 13.42 -33.95 16.85
N ILE A 746 14.15 -35.01 16.48
CA ILE A 746 14.49 -36.09 17.43
C ILE A 746 15.46 -35.62 18.51
N GLU A 747 16.41 -34.73 18.20
CA GLU A 747 17.37 -34.21 19.17
C GLU A 747 16.76 -33.20 20.16
N LYS A 748 15.79 -32.38 19.73
CA LYS A 748 15.20 -31.30 20.58
C LYS A 748 13.85 -31.67 21.22
N ILE A 749 13.11 -32.60 20.63
CA ILE A 749 11.73 -32.96 21.02
C ILE A 749 11.64 -34.47 21.31
N GLY A 750 11.93 -35.32 20.33
CA GLY A 750 11.84 -36.78 20.45
C GLY A 750 10.41 -37.34 20.31
N ILE A 751 10.29 -38.67 20.43
CA ILE A 751 9.02 -39.44 20.33
C ILE A 751 9.20 -40.82 21.00
N GLU A 752 8.30 -41.21 21.91
CA GLU A 752 8.28 -42.57 22.52
C GLU A 752 7.39 -43.47 21.67
N ASN A 753 8.00 -44.17 20.72
CA ASN A 753 7.32 -45.20 19.94
C ASN A 753 8.32 -46.26 19.45
N SER A 754 8.32 -47.41 20.11
CA SER A 754 9.27 -48.51 19.90
C SER A 754 9.27 -49.14 18.49
N HIS A 755 8.23 -48.89 17.68
CA HIS A 755 8.22 -49.26 16.26
C HIS A 755 8.88 -48.17 15.39
N LEU A 756 8.54 -46.90 15.63
CA LEU A 756 9.09 -45.76 14.88
C LEU A 756 10.59 -45.54 15.20
N GLU A 757 11.02 -45.75 16.43
CA GLU A 757 12.43 -45.67 16.87
C GLU A 757 13.37 -46.52 16.01
N ARG A 758 12.96 -47.76 15.69
CA ARG A 758 13.72 -48.68 14.82
C ARG A 758 13.84 -48.18 13.38
N LEU A 759 12.96 -47.28 12.97
CA LEU A 759 12.96 -46.65 11.65
C LEU A 759 13.75 -45.33 11.63
N ILE A 760 13.93 -44.63 12.75
CA ILE A 760 14.64 -43.34 12.83
C ILE A 760 16.05 -43.39 12.19
N PRO A 761 16.93 -44.39 12.47
CA PRO A 761 18.23 -44.48 11.79
C PRO A 761 18.12 -44.55 10.27
N ASN A 762 17.05 -45.16 9.75
CA ASN A 762 16.77 -45.30 8.33
C ASN A 762 16.01 -44.08 7.74
N LEU A 763 15.37 -43.25 8.57
CA LEU A 763 14.91 -41.91 8.16
C LEU A 763 16.10 -40.99 7.92
N ILE A 764 17.05 -40.97 8.85
CA ILE A 764 18.18 -40.02 8.83
C ILE A 764 19.15 -40.33 7.68
N ARG A 765 19.28 -41.62 7.28
CA ARG A 765 20.20 -42.08 6.23
C ARG A 765 19.83 -41.70 4.79
N LYS A 766 18.55 -41.51 4.42
CA LYS A 766 18.16 -41.27 3.01
C LYS A 766 18.24 -39.78 2.65
N ARG A 767 19.18 -39.40 1.77
CA ARG A 767 19.27 -38.05 1.19
C ARG A 767 18.13 -37.82 0.19
N ASN A 768 17.03 -37.23 0.66
CA ASN A 768 15.93 -36.78 -0.20
C ASN A 768 16.25 -35.41 -0.83
N LYS A 769 15.51 -35.02 -1.88
CA LYS A 769 15.63 -33.67 -2.49
C LYS A 769 15.40 -32.60 -1.40
N GLY A 770 16.38 -31.71 -1.20
CA GLY A 770 16.43 -30.81 -0.04
C GLY A 770 15.18 -29.94 0.15
N SER A 771 14.82 -29.70 1.41
CA SER A 771 13.59 -28.99 1.84
C SER A 771 13.52 -27.53 1.38
N PHE A 772 12.32 -26.96 1.33
CA PHE A 772 12.06 -25.58 0.87
C PHE A 772 12.52 -24.52 1.88
N ASP A 773 12.45 -24.78 3.19
CA ASP A 773 12.96 -23.89 4.25
C ASP A 773 14.50 -23.78 4.26
N LEU A 774 15.17 -24.78 3.68
CA LEU A 774 16.61 -24.82 3.45
C LEU A 774 17.00 -24.41 2.02
N ARG A 775 16.08 -23.77 1.28
CA ARG A 775 16.29 -23.23 -0.06
C ARG A 775 16.05 -21.73 -0.10
N ILE A 776 16.74 -21.10 -1.04
CA ILE A 776 16.68 -19.68 -1.34
C ILE A 776 16.46 -19.54 -2.87
N PRO A 777 15.45 -18.80 -3.35
CA PRO A 777 15.24 -18.52 -4.78
C PRO A 777 16.48 -17.90 -5.40
N LEU A 778 16.81 -18.25 -6.65
CA LEU A 778 17.96 -17.59 -7.31
C LEU A 778 17.73 -16.07 -7.47
N LEU A 779 16.46 -15.68 -7.65
CA LEU A 779 15.99 -14.28 -7.68
C LEU A 779 16.22 -13.50 -6.37
N SER A 780 16.56 -14.19 -5.28
CA SER A 780 16.93 -13.59 -3.98
C SER A 780 18.45 -13.54 -3.74
N LEU A 781 19.24 -13.72 -4.80
CA LEU A 781 20.70 -13.54 -4.82
C LEU A 781 21.03 -12.37 -5.76
N SER A 782 22.16 -11.70 -5.56
CA SER A 782 22.65 -10.65 -6.48
C SER A 782 22.81 -11.19 -7.91
N LYS A 783 22.77 -10.35 -8.95
CA LYS A 783 22.91 -10.84 -10.35
C LYS A 783 24.28 -11.49 -10.59
N LYS A 784 25.33 -11.08 -9.85
CA LYS A 784 26.60 -11.82 -9.78
C LYS A 784 26.43 -13.21 -9.16
N GLY A 785 25.79 -13.33 -7.99
CA GLY A 785 25.54 -14.64 -7.36
C GLY A 785 24.73 -15.57 -8.27
N GLN A 786 23.77 -15.03 -9.01
CA GLN A 786 23.03 -15.77 -10.05
C GLN A 786 23.93 -16.22 -11.21
N VAL A 787 24.84 -15.37 -11.70
CA VAL A 787 25.81 -15.72 -12.76
C VAL A 787 26.85 -16.75 -12.29
N SER A 788 27.36 -16.63 -11.05
CA SER A 788 28.22 -17.66 -10.45
C SER A 788 27.52 -19.02 -10.35
N LEU A 789 26.19 -19.02 -10.12
CA LEU A 789 25.38 -20.23 -10.15
C LEU A 789 25.03 -20.73 -11.57
N SER A 790 25.01 -19.87 -12.59
CA SER A 790 24.88 -20.30 -13.99
C SER A 790 26.12 -21.00 -14.53
N LEU A 791 27.29 -20.79 -13.90
CA LEU A 791 28.51 -21.56 -14.15
C LEU A 791 28.61 -22.85 -13.30
N SER A 792 27.56 -23.17 -12.54
CA SER A 792 27.51 -24.33 -11.64
C SER A 792 26.51 -25.40 -12.11
N PRO A 793 26.50 -26.61 -11.51
CA PRO A 793 25.49 -27.62 -11.77
C PRO A 793 24.02 -27.18 -11.52
N TRP A 794 23.81 -26.03 -10.87
CA TRP A 794 22.49 -25.52 -10.51
C TRP A 794 21.90 -24.51 -11.52
N GLN A 795 22.56 -24.27 -12.66
CA GLN A 795 22.14 -23.31 -13.70
C GLN A 795 20.65 -23.38 -14.10
N ASN A 796 20.04 -24.56 -14.06
CA ASN A 796 18.64 -24.81 -14.44
C ASN A 796 17.66 -24.86 -13.25
N SER A 797 18.10 -24.58 -12.02
CA SER A 797 17.27 -24.65 -10.80
C SER A 797 16.75 -23.29 -10.38
N LYS A 798 15.43 -23.14 -10.15
CA LYS A 798 14.86 -21.88 -9.62
C LYS A 798 15.25 -21.57 -8.16
N THR A 799 15.87 -22.51 -7.45
CA THR A 799 16.31 -22.37 -6.04
C THR A 799 17.66 -23.05 -5.82
N CYS A 800 18.49 -22.51 -4.93
CA CYS A 800 19.68 -23.18 -4.42
C CYS A 800 19.50 -23.54 -2.94
N GLY A 801 20.21 -24.57 -2.46
CA GLY A 801 20.20 -24.97 -1.05
C GLY A 801 21.17 -24.12 -0.23
N ILE A 802 20.76 -23.70 0.98
CA ILE A 802 21.54 -22.77 1.83
C ILE A 802 22.95 -23.31 2.09
N LYS A 803 23.09 -24.59 2.46
CA LYS A 803 24.40 -25.22 2.68
C LYS A 803 25.29 -25.30 1.43
N HIS A 804 24.75 -25.13 0.22
CA HIS A 804 25.57 -25.01 -0.98
C HIS A 804 26.02 -23.56 -1.16
N LEU A 805 25.10 -22.59 -1.01
CA LEU A 805 25.41 -21.15 -0.99
C LEU A 805 26.44 -20.76 0.10
N GLU A 806 26.43 -21.44 1.25
CA GLU A 806 27.40 -21.24 2.34
C GLU A 806 28.81 -21.76 2.01
N ASN A 807 28.93 -22.76 1.13
CA ASN A 807 30.20 -23.38 0.71
C ASN A 807 30.68 -22.90 -0.66
N MET A 808 29.92 -22.04 -1.34
CA MET A 808 30.33 -21.38 -2.57
C MET A 808 30.87 -19.99 -2.24
N ASP A 809 32.00 -19.64 -2.85
CA ASP A 809 32.52 -18.27 -2.78
C ASP A 809 31.73 -17.38 -3.75
N LEU A 810 30.53 -16.99 -3.31
CA LEU A 810 29.63 -16.10 -4.03
C LEU A 810 29.91 -14.66 -3.59
N PRO A 811 30.44 -13.81 -4.49
CA PRO A 811 30.49 -12.39 -4.23
C PRO A 811 29.10 -11.88 -3.88
N ASP A 812 29.05 -10.89 -2.99
CA ASP A 812 27.90 -10.03 -2.85
C ASP A 812 26.62 -10.70 -2.30
N LEU A 813 26.77 -11.87 -1.66
CA LEU A 813 25.70 -12.60 -0.96
C LEU A 813 25.61 -12.18 0.51
N ASP A 814 24.50 -11.55 0.91
CA ASP A 814 24.25 -11.25 2.32
C ASP A 814 24.06 -12.54 3.14
N LYS A 815 25.05 -12.85 3.97
CA LYS A 815 25.05 -14.03 4.86
C LYS A 815 24.02 -13.90 6.01
N LYS A 816 23.39 -12.74 6.22
CA LYS A 816 22.19 -12.60 7.07
C LYS A 816 20.99 -13.30 6.43
N LEU A 817 20.82 -13.21 5.10
CA LEU A 817 19.69 -13.82 4.38
C LEU A 817 19.72 -15.34 4.48
N LEU A 818 20.90 -15.95 4.43
CA LEU A 818 21.11 -17.38 4.68
C LEU A 818 20.66 -17.81 6.09
N LYS A 819 20.68 -16.87 7.04
CA LYS A 819 20.39 -17.04 8.48
C LYS A 819 19.11 -16.31 8.90
N SER A 820 18.21 -16.01 7.96
CA SER A 820 16.93 -15.34 8.22
C SER A 820 15.99 -16.21 9.06
N ASP A 821 15.15 -15.54 9.86
CA ASP A 821 14.03 -16.18 10.56
C ASP A 821 12.78 -16.26 9.68
N PHE A 822 12.77 -15.67 8.48
CA PHE A 822 11.77 -15.94 7.43
C PHE A 822 12.31 -16.92 6.38
N MET A 823 11.40 -17.45 5.57
CA MET A 823 11.65 -18.27 4.38
C MET A 823 10.83 -17.76 3.19
N PHE A 824 11.28 -18.13 1.99
CA PHE A 824 10.57 -17.90 0.75
C PHE A 824 9.67 -19.08 0.44
N ASP A 825 8.37 -18.92 0.69
CA ASP A 825 7.38 -19.94 0.39
C ASP A 825 6.82 -19.73 -1.02
N GLN A 826 6.92 -20.75 -1.87
CA GLN A 826 6.49 -20.63 -3.25
C GLN A 826 4.96 -20.71 -3.34
N ILE A 827 4.30 -19.80 -4.03
CA ILE A 827 2.85 -19.87 -4.28
C ILE A 827 2.55 -21.05 -5.22
N LYS A 828 1.51 -21.81 -4.89
CA LYS A 828 1.06 -23.03 -5.60
C LYS A 828 -0.36 -22.96 -6.15
N GLU A 829 -1.23 -22.16 -5.56
CA GLU A 829 -2.62 -21.97 -5.99
C GLU A 829 -3.02 -20.53 -5.66
N ILE A 830 -3.61 -19.80 -6.62
CA ILE A 830 -4.19 -18.47 -6.36
C ILE A 830 -5.68 -18.50 -6.70
N LYS A 831 -6.50 -18.69 -5.67
CA LYS A 831 -7.94 -18.96 -5.85
C LYS A 831 -8.82 -17.81 -5.41
N LYS A 832 -9.68 -17.34 -6.31
CA LYS A 832 -10.79 -16.42 -5.98
C LYS A 832 -11.75 -17.10 -5.00
N VAL A 833 -12.02 -16.46 -3.86
CA VAL A 833 -12.91 -16.95 -2.79
C VAL A 833 -14.02 -15.95 -2.47
N LYS A 834 -15.20 -16.46 -2.09
CA LYS A 834 -16.32 -15.61 -1.67
C LYS A 834 -16.10 -15.12 -0.24
N SER A 835 -16.49 -13.88 0.05
CA SER A 835 -16.40 -13.35 1.41
C SER A 835 -17.49 -13.94 2.32
N THR A 836 -17.11 -14.27 3.55
CA THR A 836 -17.99 -14.77 4.62
C THR A 836 -18.39 -13.69 5.63
N ASN A 837 -17.67 -12.56 5.68
CA ASN A 837 -17.83 -11.52 6.69
C ASN A 837 -18.53 -10.27 6.14
N LYS A 838 -18.75 -9.24 6.98
CA LYS A 838 -19.16 -7.89 6.54
C LYS A 838 -18.00 -6.90 6.40
N TYR A 839 -16.94 -7.09 7.18
CA TYR A 839 -15.81 -6.17 7.29
C TYR A 839 -14.49 -6.79 6.79
N VAL A 840 -13.51 -5.90 6.67
CA VAL A 840 -12.12 -6.03 6.28
C VAL A 840 -11.33 -5.20 7.28
N TYR A 841 -10.11 -5.60 7.57
CA TYR A 841 -9.47 -5.20 8.81
C TYR A 841 -7.97 -4.98 8.60
N ASP A 842 -7.31 -4.35 9.56
CA ASP A 842 -5.85 -4.18 9.56
C ASP A 842 -5.26 -4.01 10.96
N PHE A 843 -3.96 -4.30 11.10
CA PHE A 843 -3.15 -4.00 12.28
C PHE A 843 -2.13 -2.92 11.95
N LYS A 844 -2.25 -1.76 12.58
CA LYS A 844 -1.20 -0.75 12.55
C LYS A 844 -0.08 -1.17 13.50
N VAL A 845 1.10 -1.43 12.96
CA VAL A 845 2.32 -1.74 13.72
C VAL A 845 3.39 -0.72 13.34
N ASN A 846 3.60 0.28 14.21
CA ASN A 846 4.53 1.36 13.92
C ASN A 846 5.97 0.83 13.79
N ASN A 847 6.72 1.39 12.83
CA ASN A 847 8.14 1.10 12.50
C ASN A 847 8.42 -0.22 11.76
N TYR A 848 7.40 -1.01 11.42
CA TYR A 848 7.57 -2.29 10.73
C TYR A 848 6.64 -2.50 9.51
N GLU A 849 5.56 -1.71 9.38
CA GLU A 849 4.52 -1.79 8.33
C GLU A 849 4.09 -3.23 7.94
N ASN A 850 4.22 -4.17 8.89
CA ASN A 850 3.90 -5.60 8.74
C ASN A 850 3.40 -6.23 10.04
N PHE A 851 2.80 -7.42 9.90
CA PHE A 851 2.32 -8.27 10.99
C PHE A 851 2.13 -9.71 10.47
N LEU A 852 2.18 -10.68 11.40
CA LEU A 852 2.04 -12.10 11.07
C LEU A 852 0.56 -12.51 10.94
N GLY A 853 0.17 -13.09 9.81
CA GLY A 853 -1.21 -13.47 9.53
C GLY A 853 -1.40 -14.62 8.55
N GLY A 854 -2.65 -15.00 8.30
CA GLY A 854 -3.00 -16.17 7.47
C GLY A 854 -2.83 -17.54 8.15
N ASN A 855 -3.43 -18.57 7.55
CA ASN A 855 -3.32 -19.95 7.97
C ASN A 855 -1.87 -20.44 7.80
N GLY A 856 -1.21 -20.84 8.87
CA GLY A 856 0.20 -21.27 8.80
C GLY A 856 1.22 -20.13 8.61
N PHE A 857 0.77 -18.88 8.69
CA PHE A 857 1.59 -17.67 8.94
C PHE A 857 2.42 -17.09 7.76
N LEU A 858 2.20 -15.79 7.44
CA LEU A 858 2.76 -14.94 6.36
C LEU A 858 2.78 -13.43 6.79
N PHE A 859 3.36 -12.49 6.01
CA PHE A 859 3.51 -11.03 6.35
C PHE A 859 2.90 -10.03 5.29
N LEU A 860 2.40 -8.84 5.70
CA LEU A 860 1.22 -8.09 5.11
C LEU A 860 1.32 -6.49 5.21
N HIS A 861 0.75 -5.58 4.34
CA HIS A 861 1.13 -4.11 4.13
C HIS A 861 0.11 -3.06 3.45
N ASN A 862 0.32 -1.68 3.45
CA ASN A 862 -0.58 -0.44 3.22
C ASN A 862 -0.40 0.59 1.97
N THR A 863 -1.16 1.76 1.86
CA THR A 863 -1.34 2.78 0.70
C THR A 863 -1.78 4.30 1.05
N GLY A 864 -1.97 5.41 0.22
CA GLY A 864 -1.80 5.91 -1.23
C GLY A 864 -2.67 7.20 -1.70
N ASP A 865 -2.25 8.18 -2.62
CA ASP A 865 -2.53 9.69 -2.50
C ASP A 865 -2.97 10.80 -3.64
N PHE A 866 -3.65 11.99 -3.34
CA PHE A 866 -3.98 13.28 -4.19
C PHE A 866 -4.15 14.73 -3.41
N LYS A 867 -4.52 15.98 -3.93
CA LYS A 867 -4.37 17.42 -3.32
C LYS A 867 -5.46 18.61 -3.35
N TYR A 868 -5.44 19.61 -2.38
CA TYR A 868 -6.06 21.01 -2.38
C TYR A 868 -5.24 22.23 -1.81
N GLY A 869 -4.39 22.15 -0.75
CA GLY A 869 -3.73 23.33 -0.13
C GLY A 869 -2.70 24.12 -1.00
N ARG A 870 -2.42 25.40 -0.65
CA ARG A 870 -1.47 26.27 -1.40
C ARG A 870 -0.01 25.88 -1.17
N THR A 871 0.80 25.92 -2.23
CA THR A 871 2.25 25.61 -2.23
C THR A 871 3.05 26.79 -2.80
N MET A 872 4.39 26.70 -2.84
CA MET A 872 5.21 27.69 -3.57
C MET A 872 5.11 27.48 -5.09
N LEU A 873 5.13 26.23 -5.56
CA LEU A 873 5.11 25.89 -6.98
C LEU A 873 3.75 26.15 -7.64
N LEU A 874 2.65 25.86 -6.94
CA LEU A 874 1.29 25.83 -7.49
C LEU A 874 0.27 26.55 -6.59
N GLU A 875 -0.69 27.22 -7.21
CA GLU A 875 -1.91 27.67 -6.53
C GLU A 875 -2.76 26.48 -6.03
N PRO A 876 -3.62 26.65 -5.02
CA PRO A 876 -4.53 25.60 -4.55
C PRO A 876 -5.51 25.14 -5.65
N ALA A 877 -6.11 23.97 -5.45
CA ALA A 877 -7.10 23.44 -6.39
C ALA A 877 -8.31 24.36 -6.53
N VAL A 878 -8.82 24.55 -7.75
CA VAL A 878 -9.93 25.47 -8.04
C VAL A 878 -11.23 24.98 -7.38
N THR A 879 -12.05 25.91 -6.89
CA THR A 879 -13.38 25.57 -6.32
C THR A 879 -14.57 26.33 -6.94
N SER A 880 -14.36 27.27 -7.86
CA SER A 880 -15.46 27.99 -8.53
C SER A 880 -15.60 27.51 -9.98
N TYR A 881 -16.84 27.24 -10.40
CA TYR A 881 -17.22 26.65 -11.68
C TYR A 881 -18.51 27.30 -12.21
N PRO A 882 -18.73 27.41 -13.53
CA PRO A 882 -19.97 27.98 -14.07
C PRO A 882 -21.24 27.21 -13.65
N ARG A 883 -21.12 25.90 -13.45
CA ARG A 883 -22.17 25.02 -12.91
C ARG A 883 -21.58 23.69 -12.45
N LEU A 884 -22.12 23.12 -11.37
CA LEU A 884 -21.67 21.86 -10.79
C LEU A 884 -22.86 21.05 -10.25
N GLU A 885 -22.95 19.77 -10.60
CA GLU A 885 -24.00 18.87 -10.09
C GLU A 885 -23.40 17.70 -9.31
N THR A 886 -22.43 17.04 -9.89
CA THR A 886 -21.64 15.98 -9.27
C THR A 886 -20.23 16.50 -9.03
N VAL A 887 -19.65 16.00 -7.96
CA VAL A 887 -18.21 15.90 -7.76
C VAL A 887 -17.92 14.41 -7.73
N ILE A 888 -16.80 13.98 -8.27
CA ILE A 888 -16.11 12.83 -7.71
C ILE A 888 -14.82 13.41 -7.08
N MET A 889 -14.29 12.89 -5.98
CA MET A 889 -13.08 13.47 -5.33
C MET A 889 -12.22 12.41 -4.62
N GLU A 890 -10.98 12.73 -4.25
CA GLU A 890 -10.13 11.78 -3.52
C GLU A 890 -10.64 11.57 -2.10
N GLY A 891 -10.17 10.53 -1.42
CA GLY A 891 -10.10 10.54 0.04
C GLY A 891 -8.90 9.79 0.60
N THR A 892 -7.74 9.92 -0.05
CA THR A 892 -6.41 9.54 0.45
C THR A 892 -6.21 9.79 1.93
N TYR A 893 -6.49 11.00 2.37
CA TYR A 893 -6.37 11.46 3.74
C TYR A 893 -7.77 11.81 4.26
N GLY A 894 -8.79 11.13 3.72
CA GLY A 894 -10.19 11.29 4.09
C GLY A 894 -10.53 10.69 5.46
N GLY A 895 -9.56 10.15 6.20
CA GLY A 895 -9.73 9.70 7.58
C GLY A 895 -9.51 10.84 8.58
N LYS A 896 -10.29 10.86 9.67
CA LYS A 896 -10.37 12.03 10.58
C LYS A 896 -9.07 12.52 11.23
N ASP A 897 -8.07 11.65 11.44
CA ASP A 897 -6.80 12.04 12.08
C ASP A 897 -5.69 12.30 11.03
N ASN A 898 -6.00 12.37 9.73
CA ASN A 898 -5.02 12.67 8.70
C ASN A 898 -4.79 14.21 8.61
N ILE A 899 -4.03 14.77 9.54
CA ILE A 899 -3.66 16.19 9.59
C ILE A 899 -2.12 16.28 9.64
N VAL A 900 -1.53 17.24 8.92
CA VAL A 900 -0.07 17.40 8.76
C VAL A 900 0.46 18.73 9.33
N SER A 901 1.78 18.83 9.53
CA SER A 901 2.44 20.10 9.89
C SER A 901 2.14 21.22 8.88
N THR A 902 2.13 22.48 9.30
CA THR A 902 1.93 23.57 8.33
C THR A 902 3.16 23.78 7.44
N TYR A 903 2.90 24.40 6.28
CA TYR A 903 3.93 24.79 5.34
C TYR A 903 4.99 25.70 5.96
N LYS A 904 4.59 26.64 6.84
CA LYS A 904 5.50 27.63 7.42
C LYS A 904 6.43 27.01 8.47
N GLU A 905 5.90 26.17 9.35
CA GLU A 905 6.70 25.39 10.30
C GLU A 905 7.72 24.48 9.60
N SER A 906 7.39 24.00 8.40
CA SER A 906 8.29 23.18 7.58
C SER A 906 9.36 24.03 6.88
N GLU A 907 8.99 25.22 6.36
CA GLU A 907 9.92 26.19 5.77
C GLU A 907 10.98 26.67 6.77
N ASP A 908 10.59 26.97 8.01
CA ASP A 908 11.51 27.50 9.01
C ASP A 908 12.43 26.41 9.58
N LYS A 909 11.94 25.19 9.78
CA LYS A 909 12.79 24.03 10.11
C LYS A 909 13.82 23.73 9.01
N LEU A 910 13.43 23.79 7.74
CA LEU A 910 14.37 23.58 6.62
C LEU A 910 15.53 24.59 6.67
N ASN A 911 15.22 25.87 6.92
CA ASN A 911 16.22 26.93 7.06
C ASN A 911 17.16 26.69 8.25
N GLU A 912 16.62 26.31 9.41
CA GLU A 912 17.40 25.98 10.60
C GLU A 912 18.38 24.82 10.35
N ILE A 913 17.90 23.73 9.75
CA ILE A 913 18.70 22.53 9.45
C ILE A 913 19.83 22.86 8.47
N VAL A 914 19.52 23.52 7.34
CA VAL A 914 20.54 23.87 6.35
C VAL A 914 21.58 24.80 6.96
N LYS A 915 21.16 25.84 7.69
CA LYS A 915 22.09 26.76 8.37
C LYS A 915 23.08 25.99 9.27
N LYS A 916 22.58 25.16 10.20
CA LYS A 916 23.40 24.36 11.12
C LYS A 916 24.37 23.41 10.40
N THR A 917 23.94 22.81 9.30
CA THR A 917 24.75 21.87 8.52
C THR A 917 25.91 22.57 7.82
N ILE A 918 25.65 23.74 7.24
CA ILE A 918 26.67 24.52 6.51
C ILE A 918 27.64 25.19 7.49
N GLU A 919 27.19 25.71 8.64
CA GLU A 919 28.05 26.38 9.64
C GLU A 919 29.14 25.46 10.22
N ARG A 920 28.89 24.15 10.34
CA ARG A 920 29.92 23.15 10.73
C ARG A 920 30.75 22.60 9.57
N GLY A 921 30.54 23.12 8.36
CA GLY A 921 31.27 22.75 7.14
C GLY A 921 30.83 21.43 6.52
N GLY A 922 29.53 21.12 6.53
CA GLY A 922 28.95 19.91 5.93
C GLY A 922 28.13 20.14 4.67
N LYS A 923 27.62 19.04 4.11
CA LYS A 923 26.76 18.97 2.92
C LYS A 923 25.36 18.45 3.28
N VAL A 924 24.32 18.99 2.65
CA VAL A 924 22.90 18.60 2.84
C VAL A 924 22.42 17.79 1.64
N LEU A 925 21.91 16.57 1.85
CA LEU A 925 21.25 15.75 0.83
C LEU A 925 19.72 15.77 1.01
N ILE A 926 18.99 15.99 -0.08
CA ILE A 926 17.52 15.96 -0.11
C ILE A 926 17.07 15.02 -1.25
N PRO A 927 16.76 13.74 -0.95
CA PRO A 927 16.19 12.84 -1.95
C PRO A 927 14.79 13.30 -2.34
N THR A 928 14.53 13.46 -3.63
CA THR A 928 13.26 14.00 -4.16
C THR A 928 12.73 13.22 -5.36
N LEU A 929 11.42 13.28 -5.60
CA LEU A 929 10.81 12.78 -6.84
C LEU A 929 11.15 13.71 -8.01
N GLY A 930 11.24 13.16 -9.23
CA GLY A 930 11.59 13.94 -10.44
C GLY A 930 10.61 15.06 -10.77
N VAL A 931 9.34 14.91 -10.36
CA VAL A 931 8.26 15.89 -10.55
C VAL A 931 7.66 16.33 -9.23
N GLY A 932 7.32 17.62 -9.12
CA GLY A 932 6.60 18.22 -8.01
C GLY A 932 7.52 18.56 -6.83
N ARG A 933 7.87 17.58 -6.00
CA ARG A 933 8.56 17.84 -4.72
C ARG A 933 9.98 18.40 -4.89
N SER A 934 10.70 18.03 -5.95
CA SER A 934 12.01 18.59 -6.27
C SER A 934 11.94 20.07 -6.67
N GLN A 935 11.01 20.44 -7.55
CA GLN A 935 10.81 21.84 -7.95
C GLN A 935 10.30 22.71 -6.80
N GLU A 936 9.44 22.17 -5.92
CA GLU A 936 9.04 22.83 -4.68
C GLU A 936 10.25 23.17 -3.78
N MET A 937 11.19 22.23 -3.60
CA MET A 937 12.41 22.48 -2.82
C MET A 937 13.32 23.53 -3.44
N MET A 938 13.51 23.52 -4.78
CA MET A 938 14.28 24.56 -5.48
C MET A 938 13.73 25.95 -5.16
N LEU A 939 12.41 26.13 -5.23
CA LEU A 939 11.76 27.41 -4.95
C LEU A 939 11.92 27.87 -3.50
N ILE A 940 11.82 26.97 -2.51
CA ILE A 940 11.98 27.33 -1.10
C ILE A 940 13.43 27.74 -0.80
N ILE A 941 14.41 27.02 -1.36
CA ILE A 941 15.84 27.30 -1.15
C ILE A 941 16.24 28.63 -1.82
N GLU A 942 15.88 28.85 -3.09
CA GLU A 942 16.07 30.14 -3.78
C GLU A 942 15.49 31.29 -2.97
N LYS A 943 14.23 31.15 -2.57
CA LYS A 943 13.50 32.17 -1.83
C LYS A 943 14.18 32.51 -0.52
N SER A 944 14.56 31.50 0.25
CA SER A 944 15.15 31.71 1.57
C SER A 944 16.55 32.34 1.48
N ILE A 945 17.33 32.03 0.44
CA ILE A 945 18.63 32.68 0.18
C ILE A 945 18.42 34.14 -0.25
N ARG A 946 17.53 34.41 -1.21
CA ARG A 946 17.23 35.76 -1.70
C ARG A 946 16.61 36.67 -0.63
N GLU A 947 15.91 36.09 0.35
CA GLU A 947 15.33 36.79 1.50
C GLU A 947 16.31 36.91 2.69
N GLY A 948 17.56 36.43 2.57
CA GLY A 948 18.56 36.48 3.65
C GLY A 948 18.27 35.56 4.85
N ARG A 949 17.28 34.67 4.73
CA ARG A 949 16.90 33.68 5.76
C ARG A 949 17.78 32.43 5.73
N MET A 950 18.41 32.18 4.59
CA MET A 950 19.46 31.17 4.39
C MET A 950 20.71 31.86 3.81
N GLN A 951 21.90 31.40 4.19
CA GLN A 951 23.14 31.89 3.57
C GLN A 951 23.27 31.38 2.13
N ARG A 952 23.89 32.18 1.26
CA ARG A 952 24.11 31.80 -0.15
C ARG A 952 25.02 30.57 -0.23
N ILE A 953 24.54 29.52 -0.88
CA ILE A 953 25.17 28.20 -0.90
C ILE A 953 24.91 27.51 -2.26
N PRO A 954 25.86 26.75 -2.84
CA PRO A 954 25.61 26.03 -4.07
C PRO A 954 24.64 24.85 -3.85
N VAL A 955 23.79 24.60 -4.84
CA VAL A 955 22.72 23.59 -4.85
C VAL A 955 22.85 22.72 -6.10
N PHE A 956 23.36 21.50 -5.94
CA PHE A 956 23.53 20.56 -7.05
C PHE A 956 22.23 19.80 -7.34
N VAL A 957 21.91 19.59 -8.62
CA VAL A 957 20.65 18.99 -9.07
C VAL A 957 20.93 17.83 -10.04
N GLN A 958 20.42 16.62 -9.75
CA GLN A 958 20.71 15.43 -10.56
C GLN A 958 19.55 14.47 -10.79
N GLY A 959 19.53 13.86 -11.98
CA GLY A 959 18.48 12.97 -12.47
C GLY A 959 17.38 13.74 -13.21
N MET A 960 16.21 13.10 -13.40
CA MET A 960 15.07 13.69 -14.14
C MET A 960 14.56 15.03 -13.57
N VAL A 961 15.04 15.48 -12.41
CA VAL A 961 14.72 16.83 -11.88
C VAL A 961 15.01 17.90 -12.91
N TRP A 962 16.13 17.84 -13.64
CA TRP A 962 16.49 18.93 -14.56
C TRP A 962 15.61 18.96 -15.81
N ASP A 963 15.37 17.82 -16.46
CA ASP A 963 14.45 17.72 -17.59
C ASP A 963 13.02 18.12 -17.21
N VAL A 964 12.54 17.70 -16.04
CA VAL A 964 11.22 18.11 -15.55
C VAL A 964 11.20 19.59 -15.18
N THR A 965 12.26 20.15 -14.60
CA THR A 965 12.37 21.60 -14.36
C THR A 965 12.42 22.39 -15.67
N ALA A 966 13.02 21.86 -16.74
CA ALA A 966 12.94 22.46 -18.07
C ALA A 966 11.48 22.57 -18.56
N ILE A 967 10.67 21.52 -18.37
CA ILE A 967 9.21 21.57 -18.61
C ILE A 967 8.54 22.66 -17.75
N HIS A 968 8.92 22.83 -16.48
CA HIS A 968 8.40 23.92 -15.64
C HIS A 968 8.79 25.32 -16.18
N THR A 969 10.01 25.51 -16.71
CA THR A 969 10.42 26.79 -17.32
C THR A 969 9.76 27.07 -18.67
N ALA A 970 9.33 26.03 -19.40
CA ALA A 970 8.56 26.16 -20.63
C ALA A 970 7.10 26.55 -20.36
N TYR A 971 6.54 26.16 -19.21
CA TYR A 971 5.13 26.35 -18.84
C TYR A 971 4.90 27.21 -17.58
N PRO A 972 5.43 28.45 -17.52
CA PRO A 972 5.29 29.32 -16.36
C PRO A 972 3.86 29.78 -16.06
N ASP A 973 2.94 29.72 -17.02
CA ASP A 973 1.50 29.99 -16.80
C ASP A 973 0.78 28.89 -15.99
N TYR A 974 1.39 27.72 -15.86
CA TYR A 974 0.92 26.62 -15.01
C TYR A 974 1.50 26.66 -13.58
N LEU A 975 2.30 27.69 -13.26
CA LEU A 975 2.92 27.90 -11.94
C LEU A 975 2.14 28.91 -11.09
N SER A 976 2.46 28.97 -9.79
CA SER A 976 1.89 29.96 -8.87
C SER A 976 2.13 31.40 -9.36
N ASN A 977 1.22 32.31 -9.04
CA ASN A 977 1.32 33.72 -9.46
C ASN A 977 2.57 34.42 -8.90
N GLN A 978 3.18 33.88 -7.83
CA GLN A 978 4.44 34.37 -7.31
C GLN A 978 5.59 34.02 -8.25
N VAL A 979 5.76 32.72 -8.56
CA VAL A 979 6.83 32.22 -9.43
C VAL A 979 6.68 32.76 -10.85
N ARG A 980 5.46 32.76 -11.38
CA ARG A 980 5.13 33.33 -12.70
C ARG A 980 5.53 34.80 -12.83
N LYS A 981 5.27 35.62 -11.80
CA LYS A 981 5.68 37.05 -11.79
C LYS A 981 7.20 37.23 -11.69
N GLN A 982 7.92 36.34 -10.99
CA GLN A 982 9.38 36.35 -10.96
C GLN A 982 9.96 36.08 -12.37
N ILE A 983 9.44 35.06 -13.06
CA ILE A 983 9.85 34.70 -14.44
C ILE A 983 9.48 35.79 -15.45
N PHE A 984 8.30 36.41 -15.35
CA PHE A 984 7.78 37.34 -16.38
C PHE A 984 8.15 38.81 -16.21
N HIS A 985 8.34 39.31 -14.98
CA HIS A 985 8.46 40.76 -14.74
C HIS A 985 9.75 41.20 -14.06
N LYS A 986 10.58 40.25 -13.61
CA LYS A 986 11.86 40.56 -12.96
C LYS A 986 13.08 40.05 -13.74
N ASP A 987 12.88 39.25 -14.79
CA ASP A 987 13.91 38.37 -15.40
C ASP A 987 14.65 37.48 -14.36
N GLN A 988 14.07 37.33 -13.17
CA GLN A 988 14.61 36.53 -12.06
C GLN A 988 13.88 35.19 -12.02
N ASN A 989 14.06 34.36 -13.05
CA ASN A 989 13.53 33.01 -13.03
C ASN A 989 14.24 32.20 -11.92
N PRO A 990 13.53 31.78 -10.85
CA PRO A 990 14.19 31.17 -9.69
C PRO A 990 14.87 29.83 -10.03
N PHE A 991 14.39 29.12 -11.06
CA PHE A 991 15.01 27.88 -11.54
C PHE A 991 16.33 28.10 -12.30
N LEU A 992 16.64 29.34 -12.68
CA LEU A 992 17.91 29.75 -13.31
C LEU A 992 18.86 30.46 -12.33
N SER A 993 18.52 30.50 -11.04
CA SER A 993 19.38 31.11 -10.03
C SER A 993 20.75 30.42 -10.03
N ASP A 994 21.83 31.19 -10.03
CA ASP A 994 23.22 30.69 -10.18
C ASP A 994 23.71 29.79 -9.03
N ILE A 995 22.89 29.64 -7.97
CA ILE A 995 23.05 28.59 -6.97
C ILE A 995 22.83 27.19 -7.55
N PHE A 996 22.01 27.03 -8.59
CA PHE A 996 21.63 25.72 -9.13
C PHE A 996 22.61 25.24 -10.20
N THR A 997 23.25 24.09 -9.95
CA THR A 997 24.16 23.44 -10.90
C THR A 997 23.62 22.06 -11.29
N MET A 998 23.35 21.86 -12.59
CA MET A 998 23.02 20.55 -13.15
C MET A 998 24.24 19.62 -13.08
N VAL A 999 24.01 18.34 -12.73
CA VAL A 999 25.04 17.30 -12.75
C VAL A 999 24.74 16.29 -13.85
N GLY A 1000 25.31 16.48 -15.05
CA GLY A 1000 24.99 15.66 -16.22
C GLY A 1000 25.67 14.29 -16.22
N SER A 1001 26.83 14.17 -15.60
CA SER A 1001 27.72 13.01 -15.68
C SER A 1001 28.14 12.43 -14.33
N TYR A 1002 28.59 11.18 -14.35
CA TYR A 1002 29.22 10.54 -13.20
C TYR A 1002 30.52 11.24 -12.75
N LYS A 1003 31.28 11.82 -13.69
CA LYS A 1003 32.53 12.53 -13.39
C LYS A 1003 32.27 13.82 -12.58
N GLU A 1004 31.24 14.57 -12.94
CA GLU A 1004 30.82 15.77 -12.18
C GLU A 1004 30.28 15.38 -10.80
N GLN A 1005 29.54 14.27 -10.69
CA GLN A 1005 29.07 13.75 -9.40
C GLN A 1005 30.23 13.43 -8.43
N GLN A 1006 31.31 12.78 -8.89
CA GLN A 1006 32.49 12.55 -8.05
C GLN A 1006 33.17 13.86 -7.65
N LYS A 1007 33.31 14.81 -8.58
CA LYS A 1007 33.86 16.15 -8.28
C LYS A 1007 33.08 16.87 -7.16
N ILE A 1008 31.75 16.74 -7.14
CA ILE A 1008 30.89 17.31 -6.09
C ILE A 1008 31.09 16.59 -4.76
N ILE A 1009 31.25 15.26 -4.77
CA ILE A 1009 31.56 14.47 -3.57
C ILE A 1009 32.90 14.90 -2.96
N GLU A 1010 33.97 14.89 -3.77
CA GLU A 1010 35.37 14.98 -3.34
C GLU A 1010 35.88 16.42 -3.19
N GLU A 1011 35.68 17.28 -4.20
CA GLU A 1011 36.32 18.61 -4.27
C GLU A 1011 35.44 19.76 -3.74
N SER A 1012 34.11 19.62 -3.76
CA SER A 1012 33.23 20.74 -3.37
C SER A 1012 33.19 20.99 -1.85
N GLY A 1013 33.05 22.25 -1.46
CA GLY A 1013 32.83 22.67 -0.08
C GLY A 1013 31.39 22.42 0.41
N PRO A 1014 30.94 23.12 1.47
CA PRO A 1014 29.56 23.04 1.95
C PRO A 1014 28.53 23.35 0.86
N CYS A 1015 27.53 22.48 0.70
CA CYS A 1015 26.55 22.55 -0.38
C CYS A 1015 25.20 21.89 -0.03
N VAL A 1016 24.18 22.11 -0.86
CA VAL A 1016 22.93 21.34 -0.85
C VAL A 1016 22.84 20.48 -2.13
N ILE A 1017 22.20 19.32 -2.07
CA ILE A 1017 22.11 18.36 -3.17
C ILE A 1017 20.67 17.85 -3.29
N LEU A 1018 20.03 18.08 -4.44
CA LEU A 1018 18.70 17.58 -4.81
C LEU A 1018 18.86 16.46 -5.85
N ALA A 1019 18.41 15.24 -5.54
CA ALA A 1019 18.60 14.11 -6.45
C ALA A 1019 17.43 13.10 -6.43
N THR A 1020 17.17 12.46 -7.56
CA THR A 1020 16.22 11.32 -7.66
C THR A 1020 16.87 9.99 -7.28
N SER A 1021 16.15 8.98 -6.83
CA SER A 1021 14.72 8.94 -6.45
C SER A 1021 14.44 9.44 -5.02
N GLY A 1022 13.19 9.87 -4.78
CA GLY A 1022 12.76 10.46 -3.50
C GLY A 1022 12.66 9.52 -2.31
N MET A 1023 13.00 8.24 -2.49
CA MET A 1023 12.97 7.19 -1.47
C MET A 1023 14.33 6.45 -1.35
N LEU A 1024 15.38 6.95 -2.01
CA LEU A 1024 16.68 6.27 -2.16
C LEU A 1024 16.58 4.83 -2.72
N THR A 1025 15.57 4.52 -3.55
CA THR A 1025 15.41 3.16 -4.12
C THR A 1025 16.33 2.92 -5.32
N ALA A 1026 16.53 3.95 -6.14
CA ALA A 1026 17.44 3.95 -7.29
C ALA A 1026 17.89 5.38 -7.65
N GLY A 1027 18.91 5.49 -8.51
CA GLY A 1027 19.34 6.74 -9.11
C GLY A 1027 20.38 7.54 -8.30
N PRO A 1028 20.73 8.76 -8.74
CA PRO A 1028 21.86 9.54 -8.22
C PRO A 1028 21.80 9.87 -6.72
N SER A 1029 20.60 9.96 -6.11
CA SER A 1029 20.45 10.18 -4.67
C SER A 1029 21.08 9.06 -3.83
N VAL A 1030 21.04 7.83 -4.32
CA VAL A 1030 21.68 6.65 -3.70
C VAL A 1030 23.20 6.81 -3.74
N SER A 1031 23.75 7.23 -4.89
CA SER A 1031 25.19 7.48 -5.05
C SER A 1031 25.70 8.59 -4.13
N TYR A 1032 24.98 9.71 -4.01
CA TYR A 1032 25.35 10.77 -3.06
C TYR A 1032 25.25 10.32 -1.61
N PHE A 1033 24.19 9.58 -1.27
CA PHE A 1033 23.99 9.10 0.09
C PHE A 1033 25.19 8.26 0.57
N LYS A 1034 25.67 7.32 -0.25
CA LYS A 1034 26.86 6.51 0.05
C LYS A 1034 28.06 7.34 0.51
N ALA A 1035 28.46 8.30 -0.32
CA ALA A 1035 29.69 9.05 -0.11
C ALA A 1035 29.60 10.13 0.98
N LEU A 1036 28.38 10.50 1.41
CA LEU A 1036 28.16 11.60 2.35
C LEU A 1036 27.78 11.15 3.76
N ALA A 1037 27.32 9.92 3.96
CA ALA A 1037 26.68 9.53 5.22
C ALA A 1037 27.63 9.32 6.41
N ASP A 1038 28.90 8.92 6.19
CA ASP A 1038 29.86 8.68 7.30
C ASP A 1038 30.43 9.98 7.90
N ASN A 1039 30.25 11.12 7.23
CA ASN A 1039 30.74 12.41 7.75
C ASN A 1039 29.67 13.06 8.65
N PRO A 1040 29.88 13.18 9.98
CA PRO A 1040 28.90 13.74 10.92
C PRO A 1040 28.63 15.24 10.72
N LYS A 1041 29.40 15.93 9.87
CA LYS A 1041 29.08 17.31 9.48
C LYS A 1041 27.87 17.38 8.55
N ASN A 1042 27.59 16.32 7.80
CA ASN A 1042 26.54 16.30 6.77
C ASN A 1042 25.14 16.09 7.37
N SER A 1043 24.11 16.30 6.55
CA SER A 1043 22.71 16.03 6.90
C SER A 1043 21.90 15.49 5.73
N ILE A 1044 20.86 14.70 6.03
CA ILE A 1044 19.84 14.26 5.08
C ILE A 1044 18.44 14.70 5.52
N ILE A 1045 17.64 15.22 4.59
CA ILE A 1045 16.30 15.75 4.87
C ILE A 1045 15.27 15.03 3.98
N PHE A 1046 14.36 14.29 4.61
CA PHE A 1046 13.25 13.63 3.91
C PHE A 1046 12.05 14.57 3.81
N VAL A 1047 11.77 15.03 2.59
CA VAL A 1047 10.66 15.94 2.22
C VAL A 1047 9.56 15.26 1.40
N ASN A 1048 9.65 13.93 1.33
CA ASN A 1048 8.78 13.00 0.61
C ASN A 1048 8.35 11.90 1.58
N TYR A 1049 7.17 11.30 1.37
CA TYR A 1049 6.83 10.03 2.00
C TYR A 1049 7.92 8.98 1.72
N GLN A 1050 8.23 8.15 2.71
CA GLN A 1050 9.24 7.08 2.63
C GLN A 1050 8.52 5.76 2.96
N GLY A 1051 8.19 4.94 1.95
CA GLY A 1051 7.56 3.64 2.18
C GLY A 1051 8.52 2.65 2.84
N GLU A 1052 8.04 1.71 3.65
CA GLU A 1052 8.95 0.73 4.27
C GLU A 1052 9.64 -0.22 3.29
N GLY A 1053 10.72 -0.83 3.77
CA GLY A 1053 11.75 -1.48 2.94
C GLY A 1053 12.80 -0.50 2.39
N CYS A 1054 12.38 0.64 1.81
CA CYS A 1054 13.31 1.51 1.08
C CYS A 1054 14.44 2.08 1.96
N LEU A 1055 15.62 2.26 1.35
CA LEU A 1055 16.81 2.83 2.00
C LEU A 1055 16.53 4.20 2.65
N GLY A 1056 15.69 5.03 2.03
CA GLY A 1056 15.28 6.32 2.59
C GLY A 1056 14.56 6.17 3.94
N ARG A 1057 13.61 5.25 4.04
CA ARG A 1057 12.91 4.92 5.30
C ARG A 1057 13.84 4.28 6.33
N GLN A 1058 14.79 3.46 5.89
CA GLN A 1058 15.78 2.86 6.80
C GLN A 1058 16.62 3.93 7.49
N VAL A 1059 17.12 4.91 6.72
CA VAL A 1059 17.89 6.06 7.20
C VAL A 1059 17.01 7.01 8.03
N GLN A 1060 15.80 7.33 7.56
CA GLN A 1060 14.83 8.20 8.25
C GLN A 1060 14.58 7.80 9.72
N GLN A 1061 14.57 6.49 10.00
CA GLN A 1061 14.41 5.92 11.34
C GLN A 1061 15.66 6.04 12.25
N GLY A 1062 16.71 6.78 11.84
CA GLY A 1062 17.91 7.00 12.66
C GLY A 1062 18.97 5.91 12.60
N ALA A 1063 19.00 5.10 11.52
CA ALA A 1063 20.02 4.07 11.34
C ALA A 1063 21.45 4.66 11.35
N LYS A 1064 22.41 3.90 11.90
CA LYS A 1064 23.83 4.30 12.03
C LYS A 1064 24.79 3.57 11.09
N GLU A 1065 24.35 2.48 10.49
CA GLU A 1065 24.96 1.84 9.32
C GLU A 1065 23.82 1.31 8.44
N VAL A 1066 23.98 1.34 7.13
CA VAL A 1066 23.04 0.78 6.14
C VAL A 1066 23.80 0.16 4.97
N VAL A 1067 23.18 -0.80 4.29
CA VAL A 1067 23.76 -1.49 3.12
C VAL A 1067 23.20 -0.85 1.86
N VAL A 1068 24.06 -0.60 0.86
CA VAL A 1068 23.65 0.06 -0.39
C VAL A 1068 24.31 -0.61 -1.60
N ALA A 1069 23.51 -1.12 -2.54
CA ALA A 1069 24.01 -1.80 -3.74
C ALA A 1069 24.87 -0.89 -4.64
N ASN A 1070 25.97 -1.43 -5.18
CA ASN A 1070 26.85 -0.82 -6.18
C ASN A 1070 26.88 -1.72 -7.43
N GLY A 1071 25.86 -1.58 -8.27
CA GLY A 1071 25.58 -2.52 -9.37
C GLY A 1071 25.18 -3.89 -8.83
N ASN A 1072 26.17 -4.72 -8.50
CA ASN A 1072 25.96 -5.98 -7.78
C ASN A 1072 26.60 -6.03 -6.38
N VAL A 1073 27.51 -5.11 -6.02
CA VAL A 1073 28.27 -5.17 -4.74
C VAL A 1073 27.52 -4.46 -3.61
N PRO A 1074 27.10 -5.12 -2.51
CA PRO A 1074 26.59 -4.43 -1.33
C PRO A 1074 27.72 -3.69 -0.62
N GLU A 1075 27.53 -2.39 -0.45
CA GLU A 1075 28.49 -1.48 0.16
C GLU A 1075 27.97 -1.08 1.55
N ASN A 1076 28.77 -1.30 2.61
CA ASN A 1076 28.40 -0.92 3.97
C ASN A 1076 28.70 0.56 4.19
N ILE A 1077 27.65 1.36 4.35
CA ILE A 1077 27.72 2.81 4.51
C ILE A 1077 27.40 3.15 5.96
N LYS A 1078 28.35 3.77 6.67
CA LYS A 1078 28.11 4.39 7.97
C LYS A 1078 27.26 5.65 7.83
N VAL A 1079 26.44 5.91 8.84
CA VAL A 1079 25.44 7.00 8.85
C VAL A 1079 25.62 7.81 10.12
N ASN A 1080 26.70 8.58 10.13
CA ASN A 1080 27.02 9.54 11.17
C ASN A 1080 26.42 10.93 10.91
N MET A 1081 26.03 11.22 9.66
CA MET A 1081 25.24 12.41 9.29
C MET A 1081 23.95 12.57 10.10
N GLU A 1082 23.47 13.81 10.27
CA GLU A 1082 22.18 14.07 10.90
C GLU A 1082 20.99 13.79 9.96
N ILE A 1083 19.84 13.44 10.52
CA ILE A 1083 18.69 12.89 9.79
C ILE A 1083 17.43 13.66 10.19
N TYR A 1084 16.69 14.17 9.20
CA TYR A 1084 15.52 15.02 9.39
C TYR A 1084 14.33 14.60 8.51
N THR A 1085 13.11 14.99 8.91
CA THR A 1085 11.87 14.77 8.14
C THR A 1085 10.98 16.00 8.22
N LEU A 1086 10.39 16.40 7.09
CA LEU A 1086 9.49 17.55 6.97
C LEU A 1086 8.24 17.14 6.16
N ASP A 1087 7.11 16.98 6.84
CA ASP A 1087 5.86 16.42 6.30
C ASP A 1087 4.91 17.46 5.70
N GLY A 1088 4.98 18.73 6.15
CA GLY A 1088 4.15 19.83 5.65
C GLY A 1088 4.42 20.24 4.19
N PHE A 1089 5.37 19.59 3.53
CA PHE A 1089 5.60 19.67 2.08
C PHE A 1089 4.91 18.56 1.29
N SER A 1090 3.98 17.81 1.89
CA SER A 1090 3.20 16.78 1.20
C SER A 1090 2.55 17.31 -0.08
N GLY A 1091 2.59 16.50 -1.13
CA GLY A 1091 1.89 16.76 -2.38
C GLY A 1091 0.38 16.60 -2.27
N HIS A 1092 -0.18 16.39 -1.08
CA HIS A 1092 -1.52 15.84 -0.90
C HIS A 1092 -2.43 16.57 0.09
N SER A 1093 -3.75 16.41 -0.07
CA SER A 1093 -4.78 17.08 0.73
C SER A 1093 -4.78 16.46 2.10
N ASP A 1094 -4.64 17.22 3.18
CA ASP A 1094 -4.98 16.67 4.49
C ASP A 1094 -6.53 16.56 4.65
N ARG A 1095 -6.98 15.93 5.73
CA ARG A 1095 -8.40 15.75 6.05
C ARG A 1095 -9.18 17.07 6.08
N ARG A 1096 -8.54 18.12 6.57
CA ARG A 1096 -9.11 19.46 6.71
C ARG A 1096 -9.21 20.12 5.33
N GLU A 1097 -8.20 19.96 4.49
CA GLU A 1097 -8.21 20.42 3.10
C GLU A 1097 -9.34 19.73 2.31
N LEU A 1098 -9.49 18.40 2.38
CA LEU A 1098 -10.56 17.66 1.70
C LEU A 1098 -11.97 18.15 2.05
N ILE A 1099 -12.26 18.36 3.35
CA ILE A 1099 -13.56 18.85 3.79
C ILE A 1099 -13.75 20.32 3.39
N ASN A 1100 -12.70 21.15 3.41
CA ASN A 1100 -12.78 22.55 3.02
C ASN A 1100 -12.88 22.77 1.51
N PHE A 1101 -12.31 21.89 0.68
CA PHE A 1101 -12.49 21.89 -0.77
C PHE A 1101 -13.98 21.84 -1.10
N VAL A 1102 -14.67 20.79 -0.63
CA VAL A 1102 -16.12 20.61 -0.87
C VAL A 1102 -16.96 21.73 -0.27
N LYS A 1103 -16.59 22.23 0.93
CA LYS A 1103 -17.26 23.35 1.57
C LYS A 1103 -17.16 24.67 0.77
N ARG A 1104 -16.12 24.83 -0.05
CA ARG A 1104 -15.87 26.05 -0.85
C ARG A 1104 -16.21 25.90 -2.33
N LEU A 1105 -16.86 24.79 -2.72
CA LEU A 1105 -17.35 24.63 -4.08
C LEU A 1105 -18.48 25.60 -4.36
N ASP A 1106 -18.34 26.33 -5.46
CA ASP A 1106 -19.28 27.33 -5.94
C ASP A 1106 -19.59 27.06 -7.44
N PRO A 1107 -20.85 26.72 -7.80
CA PRO A 1107 -21.95 26.41 -6.90
C PRO A 1107 -21.72 25.10 -6.12
N PRO A 1108 -22.36 24.93 -4.95
CA PRO A 1108 -22.24 23.69 -4.18
C PRO A 1108 -22.83 22.50 -4.97
N PRO A 1109 -22.14 21.34 -5.01
CA PRO A 1109 -22.62 20.19 -5.76
C PRO A 1109 -23.83 19.53 -5.09
N LYS A 1110 -24.61 18.79 -5.89
CA LYS A 1110 -25.75 17.98 -5.43
C LYS A 1110 -25.34 16.58 -5.01
N LYS A 1111 -24.21 16.08 -5.55
CA LYS A 1111 -23.68 14.73 -5.35
C LYS A 1111 -22.15 14.75 -5.19
N VAL A 1112 -21.58 14.01 -4.23
CA VAL A 1112 -20.13 13.76 -4.10
C VAL A 1112 -19.84 12.26 -4.12
N ILE A 1113 -19.31 11.79 -5.24
CA ILE A 1113 -18.74 10.47 -5.45
C ILE A 1113 -17.23 10.53 -5.10
N VAL A 1114 -16.55 9.39 -5.00
CA VAL A 1114 -15.14 9.26 -4.57
C VAL A 1114 -14.57 7.97 -5.34
N VAL A 1115 -13.34 7.84 -5.96
CA VAL A 1115 -12.77 6.63 -6.81
C VAL A 1115 -11.36 5.85 -6.59
N HIS A 1116 -10.05 6.24 -6.84
CA HIS A 1116 -8.69 5.69 -6.32
C HIS A 1116 -8.02 6.33 -5.01
N GLY A 1117 -7.37 5.64 -4.05
CA GLY A 1117 -6.91 6.30 -2.78
C GLY A 1117 -7.95 6.42 -1.64
N GLU A 1118 -8.06 5.41 -0.76
CA GLU A 1118 -8.58 5.56 0.62
C GLU A 1118 -9.91 4.87 1.06
N SER A 1119 -10.23 3.58 0.84
CA SER A 1119 -11.58 2.97 1.02
C SER A 1119 -12.07 3.00 2.45
N SER A 1120 -11.18 2.91 3.45
CA SER A 1120 -11.59 3.15 4.84
C SER A 1120 -11.94 4.65 5.05
N ARG A 1121 -11.14 5.53 4.41
CA ARG A 1121 -11.07 6.99 4.52
C ARG A 1121 -12.11 7.72 3.64
N VAL A 1122 -12.87 7.02 2.80
CA VAL A 1122 -13.64 7.68 1.71
C VAL A 1122 -15.13 7.43 1.70
N LEU A 1123 -15.58 6.28 2.17
CA LEU A 1123 -16.91 6.21 2.75
C LEU A 1123 -16.91 6.98 4.10
N ASP A 1124 -15.74 7.33 4.67
CA ASP A 1124 -15.63 8.44 5.63
C ASP A 1124 -15.77 9.81 5.00
N LEU A 1125 -15.00 10.13 3.97
CA LEU A 1125 -15.11 11.44 3.34
C LEU A 1125 -16.52 11.68 2.80
N ALA A 1126 -17.11 10.72 2.10
CA ALA A 1126 -18.53 10.70 1.73
C ALA A 1126 -19.45 10.86 2.95
N SER A 1127 -19.39 9.98 3.96
CA SER A 1127 -20.29 10.06 5.12
C SER A 1127 -20.14 11.37 5.90
N SER A 1128 -18.93 11.91 6.00
CA SER A 1128 -18.63 13.15 6.72
C SER A 1128 -19.02 14.38 5.88
N ILE A 1129 -18.83 14.39 4.56
CA ILE A 1129 -19.39 15.41 3.66
C ILE A 1129 -20.92 15.41 3.75
N HIS A 1130 -21.55 14.24 3.65
CA HIS A 1130 -23.00 14.10 3.76
C HIS A 1130 -23.52 14.66 5.10
N LYS A 1131 -22.87 14.32 6.21
CA LYS A 1131 -23.24 14.81 7.55
C LYS A 1131 -23.04 16.33 7.70
N LEU A 1132 -21.93 16.88 7.19
CA LEU A 1132 -21.55 18.29 7.36
C LEU A 1132 -22.24 19.24 6.37
N GLN A 1133 -22.35 18.86 5.10
CA GLN A 1133 -22.81 19.72 3.99
C GLN A 1133 -24.23 19.36 3.50
N LYS A 1134 -24.80 18.22 3.92
CA LYS A 1134 -26.13 17.69 3.50
C LYS A 1134 -26.25 17.32 2.00
N ILE A 1135 -25.11 17.15 1.34
CA ILE A 1135 -25.01 16.76 -0.08
C ILE A 1135 -25.17 15.23 -0.21
N GLU A 1136 -25.75 14.71 -1.30
CA GLU A 1136 -25.79 13.25 -1.56
C GLU A 1136 -24.36 12.72 -1.76
N THR A 1137 -24.01 11.53 -1.26
CA THR A 1137 -22.64 11.01 -1.45
C THR A 1137 -22.58 9.52 -1.78
N ASN A 1138 -21.67 9.14 -2.67
CA ASN A 1138 -21.43 7.76 -3.07
C ASN A 1138 -19.92 7.45 -3.05
N ALA A 1139 -19.53 6.18 -3.14
CA ALA A 1139 -18.13 5.77 -3.24
C ALA A 1139 -18.07 4.39 -3.91
N PRO A 1140 -18.10 4.31 -5.24
CA PRO A 1140 -18.25 3.05 -5.98
C PRO A 1140 -17.03 2.14 -5.93
N LYS A 1141 -17.27 0.84 -6.04
CA LYS A 1141 -16.27 -0.19 -6.36
C LYS A 1141 -15.90 -0.12 -7.85
N ASN A 1142 -14.81 -0.78 -8.22
CA ASN A 1142 -14.59 -1.20 -9.60
C ASN A 1142 -15.80 -2.01 -10.13
N LEU A 1143 -16.11 -1.83 -11.40
CA LEU A 1143 -17.24 -2.36 -12.17
C LEU A 1143 -18.64 -1.91 -11.68
N GLU A 1144 -18.75 -1.08 -10.63
CA GLU A 1144 -20.02 -0.39 -10.34
C GLU A 1144 -20.24 0.76 -11.34
N SER A 1145 -21.48 0.89 -11.80
CA SER A 1145 -21.94 1.97 -12.69
C SER A 1145 -22.90 2.88 -11.93
N ILE A 1146 -22.51 4.13 -11.64
CA ILE A 1146 -23.40 5.11 -11.00
C ILE A 1146 -24.06 5.95 -12.08
N ARG A 1147 -25.40 5.88 -12.18
CA ARG A 1147 -26.19 6.87 -12.91
C ARG A 1147 -26.25 8.17 -12.10
N ILE A 1148 -25.79 9.27 -12.71
CA ILE A 1148 -25.73 10.61 -12.10
C ILE A 1148 -26.82 11.56 -12.64
N ARG A 1149 -27.41 11.22 -13.80
CA ARG A 1149 -28.58 11.86 -14.41
C ARG A 1149 -29.42 10.82 -15.13
#